data_AF-A0A2U1J6W0-F1
#
_entry.id   AF-A0A2U1J6W0-F1
#
_cell.length_a   1.000
_cell.length_b   1.000
_cell.length_c   1.000
_cell.angle_alpha   90.00
_cell.angle_beta   90.00
_cell.angle_gamma   90.00
#
_symmetry.space_group_name_H-M   'P 1'
#
loop_
_entity.id
_entity.type
_entity.pdbx_description
1 polymer ?
#
loop_
_entity_poly.entity_id
_entity_poly.type
_entity_poly.pdbx_seq_one_letter_code
_entity_poly.pdbx_strand_id
1 'polypeptide(L)'
;METTQLPPAMKKTKLTEIAKYSTPLTEGDCGDGCNVKTVFEQEILKVLAEIKNKPNCNKKIKNPEISERWIEELQPHFGEKVVNYAIDEALYYSDIFTGSLVPGAVDCTYIDDNCIPEELLNELKQNVAKLEDVTEHENDWHPVSDNQVLDLVHHFLYPVVFAVTFAFCFIDFFNMETTQLPPAMKKTKLTEIPKYPTPFYGGDYDTGYNVKTVFEQEILKVLAEIKNKPNWNKKIKNSEIRKKWIKELLSHFKEQVINYAIDEALYYSDIFTGSLVPGAVDCSYIDDDCIPEELLNELKENVAKLEDVPENEKDWHPGSDNQVLDLIHPSLYPVVFGRTRGITDDVSSTEVPKWDSVIGKGETKFVIPPEEDNEYLSEKYQWLPTEFDVDASGKVGILSYINNLHPEIHEKLYRTLEKIFEKFIPLFNNALTDSCEQNEKNDKLRIDEEDYDFESMGEYINRLRKEEAEKNGTEFVRDYYYSYDYKKLVTFPQDYKFNPESVPKNNVTVDLKGGVWHVEGMQNEEIVATGIYYYDQENVTDSYLAFRQCIREEEYMGYDNNTLEHVFNLASEDPLSQYLGEIKTMKNRMISFPNIYQHQVQDFELQDKTKPGYRKILCFFLINPNKRIYSTAHIPPQQLSWFEIELMKNKNKLNYQKISLALESVLESLSFARVHDYLYLESY
;
A
#
# COMPACT_ATOMS: atom_id res chain seq x y z
N MET A 1 25.43 -28.66 -12.91
CA MET A 1 25.56 -29.38 -14.20
C MET A 1 24.42 -30.39 -14.21
N GLU A 2 23.43 -30.39 -15.09
CA GLU A 2 23.24 -29.83 -16.42
C GLU A 2 21.84 -29.21 -16.55
N THR A 3 21.74 -28.19 -17.39
CA THR A 3 20.52 -27.61 -17.95
C THR A 3 19.71 -28.65 -18.72
N THR A 4 18.42 -28.83 -18.41
CA THR A 4 17.47 -29.51 -19.30
C THR A 4 16.43 -28.52 -19.81
N GLN A 5 16.42 -28.36 -21.13
CA GLN A 5 15.55 -27.50 -21.91
C GLN A 5 14.10 -27.99 -21.87
N LEU A 6 13.15 -27.08 -21.67
CA LEU A 6 11.75 -27.31 -22.00
C LEU A 6 11.58 -27.42 -23.53
N PRO A 7 10.82 -28.39 -24.08
CA PRO A 7 10.58 -28.50 -25.51
C PRO A 7 9.58 -27.44 -26.02
N PRO A 8 9.64 -27.07 -27.31
CA PRO A 8 8.88 -25.97 -27.90
C PRO A 8 7.43 -26.34 -28.24
N ALA A 9 6.55 -25.35 -28.15
CA ALA A 9 5.13 -25.41 -28.47
C ALA A 9 4.83 -25.94 -29.88
N MET A 10 3.81 -26.81 -30.01
CA MET A 10 3.05 -26.95 -31.26
C MET A 10 1.55 -27.19 -31.03
N LYS A 11 0.80 -26.21 -31.57
CA LYS A 11 -0.48 -26.32 -32.30
C LYS A 11 -1.80 -26.41 -31.52
N LYS A 12 -2.46 -25.25 -31.50
CA LYS A 12 -3.91 -25.06 -31.67
C LYS A 12 -4.57 -26.26 -32.38
N THR A 13 -5.37 -27.00 -31.64
CA THR A 13 -6.42 -27.86 -32.22
C THR A 13 -7.74 -27.47 -31.57
N LYS A 14 -8.72 -27.21 -32.43
CA LYS A 14 -10.07 -26.70 -32.12
C LYS A 14 -10.78 -27.55 -31.05
N LEU A 15 -11.18 -26.93 -29.95
CA LEU A 15 -12.35 -27.31 -29.15
C LEU A 15 -13.49 -26.34 -29.48
N THR A 16 -13.94 -26.39 -30.73
CA THR A 16 -15.28 -25.94 -31.10
C THR A 16 -16.16 -27.18 -31.08
N GLU A 17 -17.26 -27.12 -30.33
CA GLU A 17 -18.35 -28.11 -30.24
C GLU A 17 -18.23 -29.19 -29.16
N ILE A 18 -18.46 -28.79 -27.89
CA ILE A 18 -19.45 -29.49 -27.07
C ILE A 18 -20.52 -28.46 -26.69
N ALA A 19 -21.77 -28.84 -26.93
CA ALA A 19 -22.91 -27.96 -27.08
C ALA A 19 -23.41 -27.34 -25.77
N LYS A 20 -23.70 -26.03 -25.86
CA LYS A 20 -24.91 -25.35 -25.38
C LYS A 20 -25.77 -26.13 -24.38
N TYR A 21 -25.61 -25.83 -23.10
CA TYR A 21 -26.73 -25.70 -22.18
C TYR A 21 -26.60 -24.36 -21.44
N SER A 22 -27.07 -23.30 -22.09
CA SER A 22 -27.39 -22.04 -21.44
C SER A 22 -28.87 -22.08 -21.05
N THR A 23 -29.16 -21.94 -19.75
CA THR A 23 -30.04 -20.85 -19.30
C THR A 23 -29.78 -20.53 -17.82
N PRO A 24 -29.82 -19.24 -17.45
CA PRO A 24 -29.50 -18.71 -16.13
C PRO A 24 -30.71 -18.80 -15.19
N LEU A 25 -30.44 -18.91 -13.89
CA LEU A 25 -31.38 -18.50 -12.85
C LEU A 25 -30.66 -17.54 -11.91
N THR A 26 -31.36 -16.44 -11.69
CA THR A 26 -31.02 -15.19 -11.01
C THR A 26 -31.06 -15.31 -9.49
N GLU A 27 -30.38 -14.35 -8.86
CA GLU A 27 -30.59 -13.79 -7.51
C GLU A 27 -30.30 -14.71 -6.31
N GLY A 28 -29.31 -14.30 -5.52
CA GLY A 28 -29.07 -14.80 -4.17
C GLY A 28 -27.59 -14.73 -3.80
N ASP A 29 -27.25 -13.74 -2.96
CA ASP A 29 -26.02 -13.56 -2.19
C ASP A 29 -25.18 -14.82 -1.96
N CYS A 30 -23.87 -14.73 -2.25
CA CYS A 30 -22.74 -15.40 -1.58
C CYS A 30 -21.46 -14.88 -2.26
N GLY A 31 -20.52 -14.36 -1.47
CA GLY A 31 -19.23 -13.84 -1.91
C GLY A 31 -18.28 -14.89 -2.51
N ASP A 32 -17.39 -14.35 -3.35
CA ASP A 32 -15.99 -14.66 -3.61
C ASP A 32 -15.49 -16.09 -3.89
N GLY A 33 -14.61 -16.17 -4.89
CA GLY A 33 -13.51 -17.13 -4.95
C GLY A 33 -13.86 -18.60 -5.16
N CYS A 34 -13.33 -19.18 -6.23
CA CYS A 34 -13.49 -20.57 -6.68
C CYS A 34 -14.81 -20.83 -7.43
N ASN A 35 -14.68 -21.31 -8.67
CA ASN A 35 -15.77 -22.05 -9.28
C ASN A 35 -16.13 -23.19 -8.33
N VAL A 36 -17.30 -23.10 -7.69
CA VAL A 36 -17.80 -24.17 -6.83
C VAL A 36 -17.83 -25.43 -7.67
N LYS A 37 -16.97 -26.40 -7.33
CA LYS A 37 -16.94 -27.68 -8.03
C LYS A 37 -18.34 -28.25 -8.00
N THR A 38 -18.91 -28.46 -9.16
CA THR A 38 -20.22 -29.07 -9.33
C THR A 38 -20.26 -30.40 -8.58
N VAL A 39 -21.46 -30.86 -8.22
CA VAL A 39 -21.62 -32.20 -7.60
C VAL A 39 -20.92 -33.28 -8.45
N PHE A 40 -20.90 -33.13 -9.77
CA PHE A 40 -20.18 -34.02 -10.68
C PHE A 40 -18.66 -33.95 -10.49
N GLU A 41 -18.07 -32.75 -10.39
CA GLU A 41 -16.62 -32.57 -10.13
C GLU A 41 -16.22 -33.05 -8.73
N GLN A 42 -17.08 -32.88 -7.72
CA GLN A 42 -16.84 -33.42 -6.38
C GLN A 42 -16.86 -34.95 -6.35
N GLU A 43 -17.75 -35.59 -7.12
CA GLU A 43 -17.77 -37.04 -7.26
C GLU A 43 -16.55 -37.57 -8.04
N ILE A 44 -16.09 -36.85 -9.07
CA ILE A 44 -14.82 -37.17 -9.77
C ILE A 44 -13.65 -37.16 -8.80
N LEU A 45 -13.55 -36.14 -7.94
CA LEU A 45 -12.47 -36.05 -6.93
C LEU A 45 -12.47 -37.23 -5.95
N LYS A 46 -13.64 -37.69 -5.53
CA LYS A 46 -13.75 -38.89 -4.66
C LYS A 46 -13.22 -40.12 -5.37
N VAL A 47 -13.57 -40.32 -6.63
CA VAL A 47 -13.05 -41.44 -7.45
C VAL A 47 -11.55 -41.31 -7.69
N LEU A 48 -11.05 -40.11 -8.00
CA LEU A 48 -9.62 -39.86 -8.16
C LEU A 48 -8.85 -40.09 -6.86
N ALA A 49 -9.45 -39.83 -5.69
CA ALA A 49 -8.84 -40.15 -4.40
C ALA A 49 -8.70 -41.66 -4.19
N GLU A 50 -9.74 -42.44 -4.51
CA GLU A 50 -9.69 -43.91 -4.46
C GLU A 50 -8.63 -44.49 -5.41
N ILE A 51 -8.40 -43.86 -6.56
CA ILE A 51 -7.41 -44.30 -7.55
C ILE A 51 -6.00 -43.86 -7.16
N LYS A 52 -5.79 -42.56 -6.93
CA LYS A 52 -4.46 -41.95 -6.77
C LYS A 52 -3.77 -42.34 -5.46
N ASN A 53 -4.54 -42.71 -4.43
CA ASN A 53 -3.99 -43.22 -3.16
C ASN A 53 -3.56 -44.70 -3.23
N LYS A 54 -3.80 -45.41 -4.34
CA LYS A 54 -3.29 -46.78 -4.51
C LYS A 54 -1.78 -46.74 -4.83
N PRO A 55 -0.96 -47.60 -4.20
CA PRO A 55 0.49 -47.58 -4.43
C PRO A 55 0.86 -47.81 -5.90
N ASN A 56 1.73 -46.95 -6.43
CA ASN A 56 2.15 -46.91 -7.84
C ASN A 56 0.98 -46.79 -8.82
N CYS A 57 -0.05 -46.00 -8.47
CA CYS A 57 -1.26 -45.83 -9.28
C CYS A 57 -0.94 -45.44 -10.74
N ASN A 58 0.00 -44.51 -10.94
CA ASN A 58 0.45 -44.05 -12.26
C ASN A 58 0.99 -45.16 -13.17
N LYS A 59 1.62 -46.20 -12.61
CA LYS A 59 2.12 -47.35 -13.38
C LYS A 59 1.04 -48.40 -13.57
N LYS A 60 0.25 -48.65 -12.52
CA LYS A 60 -0.77 -49.71 -12.51
C LYS A 60 -1.97 -49.38 -13.40
N ILE A 61 -2.38 -48.11 -13.46
CA ILE A 61 -3.53 -47.69 -14.25
C ILE A 61 -3.32 -47.89 -15.76
N LYS A 62 -2.06 -47.90 -16.22
CA LYS A 62 -1.71 -48.20 -17.61
C LYS A 62 -1.89 -49.67 -18.01
N ASN A 63 -2.08 -50.57 -17.04
CA ASN A 63 -2.40 -51.96 -17.34
C ASN A 63 -3.93 -52.09 -17.55
N PRO A 64 -4.39 -52.44 -18.77
CA PRO A 64 -5.81 -52.51 -19.09
C PRO A 64 -6.62 -53.42 -18.16
N GLU A 65 -6.06 -54.54 -17.71
CA GLU A 65 -6.74 -55.47 -16.79
C GLU A 65 -6.93 -54.85 -15.39
N ILE A 66 -6.01 -53.96 -14.97
CA ILE A 66 -6.09 -53.29 -13.67
C ILE A 66 -7.05 -52.10 -13.75
N SER A 67 -7.01 -51.31 -14.83
CA SER A 67 -7.96 -50.22 -15.03
C SER A 67 -9.39 -50.74 -15.18
N GLU A 68 -9.61 -51.83 -15.93
CA GLU A 68 -10.93 -52.47 -16.04
C GLU A 68 -11.43 -52.95 -14.67
N ARG A 69 -10.57 -53.56 -13.86
CA ARG A 69 -10.94 -53.97 -12.50
C ARG A 69 -11.30 -52.79 -11.60
N TRP A 70 -10.59 -51.66 -11.70
CA TRP A 70 -10.92 -50.45 -10.94
C TRP A 70 -12.24 -49.82 -11.41
N ILE A 71 -12.53 -49.87 -12.71
CA ILE A 71 -13.83 -49.47 -13.25
C ILE A 71 -14.94 -50.35 -12.67
N GLU A 72 -14.79 -51.68 -12.73
CA GLU A 72 -15.78 -52.63 -12.19
C GLU A 72 -16.03 -52.44 -10.68
N GLU A 73 -14.98 -52.09 -9.91
CA GLU A 73 -15.04 -51.86 -8.47
C GLU A 73 -15.76 -50.54 -8.12
N LEU A 74 -15.47 -49.45 -8.83
CA LEU A 74 -15.92 -48.09 -8.48
C LEU A 74 -17.25 -47.72 -9.14
N GLN A 75 -17.57 -48.28 -10.31
CA GLN A 75 -18.77 -47.95 -11.09
C GLN A 75 -20.09 -48.17 -10.34
N PRO A 76 -20.27 -49.20 -9.49
CA PRO A 76 -21.48 -49.36 -8.68
C PRO A 76 -21.70 -48.26 -7.64
N HIS A 77 -20.63 -47.56 -7.22
CA HIS A 77 -20.65 -46.57 -6.15
C HIS A 77 -20.78 -45.13 -6.68
N PHE A 78 -20.13 -44.82 -7.81
CA PHE A 78 -20.00 -43.44 -8.31
C PHE A 78 -20.64 -43.23 -9.70
N GLY A 79 -21.07 -44.31 -10.36
CA GLY A 79 -21.70 -44.26 -11.68
C GLY A 79 -20.70 -44.23 -12.83
N GLU A 80 -21.08 -44.86 -13.95
CA GLU A 80 -20.22 -45.13 -15.11
C GLU A 80 -19.51 -43.89 -15.68
N LYS A 81 -20.23 -42.77 -15.81
CA LYS A 81 -19.68 -41.56 -16.41
C LYS A 81 -18.62 -40.88 -15.55
N VAL A 82 -18.80 -40.88 -14.22
CA VAL A 82 -17.84 -40.29 -13.27
C VAL A 82 -16.58 -41.14 -13.24
N VAL A 83 -16.75 -42.46 -13.16
CA VAL A 83 -15.63 -43.41 -13.07
C VAL A 83 -14.80 -43.44 -14.35
N ASN A 84 -15.44 -43.48 -15.52
CA ASN A 84 -14.71 -43.45 -16.79
C ASN A 84 -13.94 -42.13 -16.97
N TYR A 85 -14.53 -41.00 -16.60
CA TYR A 85 -13.85 -39.70 -16.67
C TYR A 85 -12.63 -39.65 -15.73
N ALA A 86 -12.77 -40.10 -14.49
CA ALA A 86 -11.66 -40.14 -13.53
C ALA A 86 -10.53 -41.08 -13.97
N ILE A 87 -10.86 -42.21 -14.62
CA ILE A 87 -9.87 -43.14 -15.18
C ILE A 87 -9.14 -42.51 -16.37
N ASP A 88 -9.85 -41.85 -17.27
CA ASP A 88 -9.25 -41.13 -18.41
C ASP A 88 -8.32 -40.01 -17.94
N GLU A 89 -8.73 -39.26 -16.91
CA GLU A 89 -7.92 -38.20 -16.31
C GLU A 89 -6.65 -38.79 -15.64
N ALA A 90 -6.80 -39.86 -14.86
CA ALA A 90 -5.66 -40.51 -14.22
C ALA A 90 -4.70 -41.16 -15.24
N LEU A 91 -5.21 -41.70 -16.35
CA LEU A 91 -4.40 -42.17 -17.48
C LEU A 91 -3.64 -41.02 -18.15
N TYR A 92 -4.31 -39.90 -18.41
CA TYR A 92 -3.69 -38.69 -18.96
C TYR A 92 -2.52 -38.21 -18.10
N TYR A 93 -2.72 -38.09 -16.78
CA TYR A 93 -1.64 -37.70 -15.88
C TYR A 93 -0.53 -38.75 -15.79
N SER A 94 -0.85 -40.04 -15.91
CA SER A 94 0.16 -41.09 -15.93
C SER A 94 1.09 -41.04 -17.15
N ASP A 95 0.63 -40.47 -18.27
CA ASP A 95 1.44 -40.25 -19.47
C ASP A 95 2.34 -39.01 -19.36
N ILE A 96 1.93 -38.01 -18.59
CA ILE A 96 2.71 -36.80 -18.32
C ILE A 96 3.79 -37.07 -17.26
N PHE A 97 3.42 -37.73 -16.17
CA PHE A 97 4.29 -37.97 -15.02
C PHE A 97 4.89 -39.38 -15.09
N THR A 98 5.98 -39.52 -15.84
CA THR A 98 6.70 -40.79 -16.04
C THR A 98 7.73 -41.12 -14.94
N GLY A 99 7.97 -40.19 -14.02
CA GLY A 99 8.85 -40.33 -12.85
C GLY A 99 8.18 -40.97 -11.63
N SER A 100 8.87 -40.94 -10.48
CA SER A 100 8.37 -41.44 -9.20
C SER A 100 7.40 -40.47 -8.50
N LEU A 101 7.57 -39.17 -8.75
CA LEU A 101 6.69 -38.09 -8.28
C LEU A 101 5.46 -37.93 -9.19
N VAL A 102 4.27 -38.04 -8.60
CA VAL A 102 2.97 -37.95 -9.30
C VAL A 102 2.02 -37.00 -8.58
N PRO A 103 1.04 -36.38 -9.25
CA PRO A 103 0.01 -35.59 -8.57
C PRO A 103 -0.80 -36.46 -7.59
N GLY A 104 -1.04 -35.93 -6.40
CA GLY A 104 -1.86 -36.55 -5.37
C GLY A 104 -3.36 -36.40 -5.63
N ALA A 105 -4.16 -36.95 -4.70
CA ALA A 105 -5.61 -36.92 -4.75
C ALA A 105 -6.24 -35.53 -4.53
N VAL A 106 -5.50 -34.63 -3.89
CA VAL A 106 -5.90 -33.25 -3.62
C VAL A 106 -5.12 -32.32 -4.54
N ASP A 107 -5.75 -31.27 -5.05
CA ASP A 107 -5.09 -30.30 -5.90
C ASP A 107 -3.85 -29.72 -5.21
N CYS A 108 -2.79 -29.46 -6.00
CA CYS A 108 -1.49 -28.99 -5.52
C CYS A 108 -0.71 -29.95 -4.61
N THR A 109 -1.16 -31.21 -4.45
CA THR A 109 -0.39 -32.24 -3.74
C THR A 109 0.37 -33.14 -4.72
N TYR A 110 1.50 -33.69 -4.27
CA TYR A 110 2.30 -34.65 -5.03
C TYR A 110 2.71 -35.82 -4.13
N ILE A 111 2.72 -37.03 -4.68
CA ILE A 111 3.07 -38.29 -4.02
C ILE A 111 4.30 -38.85 -4.72
N ASP A 112 5.32 -39.24 -3.95
CA ASP A 112 6.44 -40.03 -4.45
C ASP A 112 6.62 -41.29 -3.58
N ASP A 113 6.05 -42.39 -4.06
CA ASP A 113 6.10 -43.70 -3.40
C ASP A 113 7.51 -44.28 -3.28
N ASN A 114 8.51 -43.70 -3.97
CA ASN A 114 9.89 -44.19 -4.01
C ASN A 114 10.93 -43.10 -3.69
N CYS A 115 10.52 -42.02 -3.00
CA CYS A 115 11.38 -40.85 -2.73
C CYS A 115 12.64 -41.19 -1.90
N ILE A 116 12.59 -42.25 -1.10
CA ILE A 116 13.67 -42.65 -0.21
C ILE A 116 14.36 -43.90 -0.79
N PRO A 117 15.66 -43.85 -1.13
CA PRO A 117 16.41 -45.01 -1.59
C PRO A 117 16.38 -46.15 -0.57
N GLU A 118 16.27 -47.40 -1.02
CA GLU A 118 16.07 -48.56 -0.15
C GLU A 118 17.20 -48.76 0.88
N GLU A 119 18.45 -48.43 0.54
CA GLU A 119 19.57 -48.43 1.49
C GLU A 119 19.36 -47.41 2.62
N LEU A 120 18.93 -46.20 2.30
CA LEU A 120 18.67 -45.14 3.26
C LEU A 120 17.44 -45.46 4.12
N LEU A 121 16.40 -46.07 3.52
CA LEU A 121 15.22 -46.53 4.24
C LEU A 121 15.57 -47.67 5.21
N ASN A 122 16.45 -48.59 4.82
CA ASN A 122 16.91 -49.67 5.69
C ASN A 122 17.78 -49.16 6.83
N GLU A 123 18.66 -48.19 6.58
CA GLU A 123 19.43 -47.51 7.63
C GLU A 123 18.51 -46.74 8.59
N LEU A 124 17.52 -46.00 8.06
CA LEU A 124 16.52 -45.31 8.86
C LEU A 124 15.73 -46.29 9.74
N LYS A 125 15.25 -47.42 9.18
CA LYS A 125 14.57 -48.48 9.94
C LYS A 125 15.45 -49.07 11.04
N GLN A 126 16.73 -49.30 10.79
CA GLN A 126 17.66 -49.79 11.82
C GLN A 126 17.91 -48.77 12.94
N ASN A 127 17.92 -47.48 12.61
CA ASN A 127 18.10 -46.42 13.61
C ASN A 127 16.81 -46.14 14.39
N VAL A 128 15.65 -46.17 13.73
CA VAL A 128 14.33 -46.09 14.39
C VAL A 128 14.09 -47.31 15.29
N ALA A 129 14.44 -48.52 14.87
CA ALA A 129 14.31 -49.71 15.72
C ALA A 129 15.13 -49.64 17.02
N LYS A 130 16.26 -48.89 17.03
CA LYS A 130 17.03 -48.61 18.27
C LYS A 130 16.34 -47.57 19.16
N LEU A 131 15.55 -46.67 18.57
CA LEU A 131 14.73 -45.67 19.27
C LEU A 131 13.40 -46.26 19.75
N GLU A 132 12.94 -47.37 19.19
CA GLU A 132 11.77 -48.12 19.68
C GLU A 132 12.13 -49.06 20.85
N ASP A 133 13.42 -49.32 21.10
CA ASP A 133 13.95 -50.23 22.14
C ASP A 133 14.22 -49.50 23.50
N VAL A 134 13.78 -48.24 23.64
CA VAL A 134 13.73 -47.53 24.94
C VAL A 134 12.50 -47.98 25.73
N THR A 135 12.57 -47.93 27.05
CA THR A 135 11.49 -48.40 27.92
C THR A 135 10.17 -47.68 27.59
N GLU A 136 9.05 -48.42 27.54
CA GLU A 136 7.71 -47.97 27.09
C GLU A 136 7.20 -46.64 27.70
N HIS A 137 7.77 -46.20 28.82
CA HIS A 137 7.51 -44.91 29.47
C HIS A 137 8.22 -43.69 28.82
N GLU A 138 9.14 -43.87 27.89
CA GLU A 138 9.88 -42.80 27.21
C GLU A 138 9.41 -42.57 25.77
N ASN A 139 8.46 -43.38 25.27
CA ASN A 139 7.90 -43.25 23.93
C ASN A 139 6.84 -42.13 23.88
N ASP A 140 7.05 -41.16 23.00
CA ASP A 140 6.13 -40.03 22.78
C ASP A 140 5.04 -40.43 21.77
N TRP A 141 3.91 -40.90 22.27
CA TRP A 141 2.80 -41.35 21.44
C TRP A 141 1.90 -40.18 21.04
N HIS A 142 1.51 -40.11 19.76
CA HIS A 142 0.62 -39.06 19.29
C HIS A 142 -0.72 -39.11 20.06
N PRO A 143 -1.19 -37.99 20.64
CA PRO A 143 -2.20 -37.95 21.71
C PRO A 143 -3.61 -38.44 21.30
N VAL A 144 -3.89 -38.55 20.00
CA VAL A 144 -5.16 -39.05 19.44
C VAL A 144 -5.03 -40.40 18.71
N SER A 145 -3.89 -41.09 18.87
CA SER A 145 -3.63 -42.36 18.17
C SER A 145 -3.80 -43.62 19.02
N ASP A 146 -4.21 -43.52 20.29
CA ASP A 146 -4.29 -44.65 21.24
C ASP A 146 -3.00 -45.50 21.26
N ASN A 147 -1.84 -44.84 21.30
CA ASN A 147 -0.51 -45.45 21.27
C ASN A 147 -0.22 -46.29 20.00
N GLN A 148 -0.82 -45.92 18.86
CA GLN A 148 -0.56 -46.58 17.58
C GLN A 148 0.39 -45.79 16.68
N VAL A 149 0.60 -44.50 16.95
CA VAL A 149 1.50 -43.63 16.17
C VAL A 149 2.55 -43.03 17.12
N LEU A 150 3.80 -43.43 16.93
CA LEU A 150 4.95 -42.90 17.68
C LEU A 150 5.43 -41.60 17.03
N ASP A 151 5.50 -40.51 17.79
CA ASP A 151 5.94 -39.20 17.33
C ASP A 151 7.45 -39.00 17.58
N LEU A 152 8.24 -39.12 16.51
CA LEU A 152 9.69 -39.04 16.58
C LEU A 152 10.22 -37.60 16.57
N VAL A 153 9.36 -36.58 16.40
CA VAL A 153 9.76 -35.18 16.21
C VAL A 153 10.27 -34.54 17.51
N HIS A 154 9.64 -34.88 18.64
CA HIS A 154 9.92 -34.27 19.93
C HIS A 154 11.28 -34.66 20.53
N HIS A 155 11.77 -35.88 20.26
CA HIS A 155 13.04 -36.37 20.80
C HIS A 155 14.29 -35.79 20.12
N PHE A 156 14.20 -35.33 18.86
CA PHE A 156 15.38 -34.92 18.06
C PHE A 156 15.53 -33.41 17.85
N LEU A 157 14.44 -32.65 17.75
CA LEU A 157 14.52 -31.23 17.35
C LEU A 157 14.70 -30.27 18.52
N TYR A 158 14.17 -30.60 19.70
CA TYR A 158 14.22 -29.70 20.86
C TYR A 158 15.66 -29.43 21.37
N PRO A 159 16.55 -30.44 21.55
CA PRO A 159 17.89 -30.20 22.10
C PRO A 159 18.83 -29.45 21.14
N VAL A 160 18.69 -29.68 19.83
CA VAL A 160 19.55 -29.06 18.80
C VAL A 160 19.18 -27.59 18.61
N VAL A 161 17.89 -27.25 18.64
CA VAL A 161 17.41 -25.86 18.57
C VAL A 161 17.76 -25.10 19.86
N PHE A 162 17.67 -25.74 21.03
CA PHE A 162 18.01 -25.09 22.31
C PHE A 162 19.52 -24.79 22.46
N ALA A 163 20.40 -25.69 21.99
CA ALA A 163 21.84 -25.51 22.09
C ALA A 163 22.38 -24.38 21.19
N VAL A 164 21.80 -24.19 20.01
CA VAL A 164 22.16 -23.08 19.11
C VAL A 164 21.66 -21.75 19.67
N THR A 165 20.50 -21.72 20.33
CA THR A 165 19.92 -20.49 20.88
C THR A 165 20.64 -20.01 22.16
N PHE A 166 21.11 -20.93 23.01
CA PHE A 166 21.81 -20.58 24.26
C PHE A 166 23.25 -20.08 24.05
N ALA A 167 23.93 -20.51 22.98
CA ALA A 167 25.29 -20.06 22.69
C ALA A 167 25.37 -18.61 22.21
N PHE A 168 24.30 -18.08 21.61
CA PHE A 168 24.21 -16.66 21.22
C PHE A 168 23.81 -15.74 22.38
N CYS A 169 23.08 -16.22 23.39
CA CYS A 169 22.58 -15.37 24.48
C CYS A 169 23.60 -15.09 25.59
N PHE A 170 24.71 -15.83 25.68
CA PHE A 170 25.65 -15.71 26.80
C PHE A 170 26.84 -14.75 26.56
N ILE A 171 27.03 -14.23 25.35
CA ILE A 171 28.10 -13.27 25.06
C ILE A 171 27.69 -11.82 25.35
N ASP A 172 26.40 -11.51 25.41
CA ASP A 172 25.92 -10.12 25.61
C ASP A 172 25.55 -9.77 27.07
N PHE A 173 25.55 -10.74 27.98
CA PHE A 173 25.01 -10.54 29.35
C PHE A 173 26.00 -9.96 30.38
N PHE A 174 27.24 -9.60 30.01
CA PHE A 174 28.25 -9.10 30.96
C PHE A 174 28.78 -7.68 30.71
N ASN A 175 27.99 -6.80 30.07
CA ASN A 175 28.28 -5.37 30.06
C ASN A 175 27.02 -4.54 30.29
N MET A 176 26.52 -4.51 31.54
CA MET A 176 25.63 -3.44 31.99
C MET A 176 26.14 -2.86 33.30
N GLU A 177 26.79 -1.70 33.20
CA GLU A 177 26.80 -0.71 34.28
C GLU A 177 26.45 0.68 33.73
N THR A 178 25.42 1.27 34.36
CA THR A 178 25.13 2.70 34.51
C THR A 178 24.53 3.49 33.33
N THR A 179 23.23 3.79 33.49
CA THR A 179 22.55 5.08 33.21
C THR A 179 23.17 5.97 32.14
N GLN A 180 22.69 5.86 30.90
CA GLN A 180 22.82 6.92 29.89
C GLN A 180 21.54 7.02 29.04
N LEU A 181 21.23 8.27 28.67
CA LEU A 181 20.17 8.72 27.75
C LEU A 181 19.97 7.80 26.52
N PRO A 182 18.79 7.80 25.87
CA PRO A 182 18.57 6.94 24.71
C PRO A 182 19.62 7.22 23.63
N PRO A 183 20.22 6.18 23.03
CA PRO A 183 21.23 6.35 22.01
C PRO A 183 20.58 6.98 20.77
N ALA A 184 21.25 8.00 20.22
CA ALA A 184 20.94 8.50 18.88
C ALA A 184 20.79 7.30 17.92
N MET A 185 19.70 7.27 17.15
CA MET A 185 19.41 6.21 16.17
C MET A 185 20.69 5.86 15.41
N LYS A 186 21.23 4.66 15.68
CA LYS A 186 22.36 4.13 14.91
C LYS A 186 21.85 3.97 13.49
N LYS A 187 22.44 4.71 12.54
CA LYS A 187 22.22 4.49 11.11
C LYS A 187 22.75 3.10 10.77
N THR A 188 21.89 2.09 10.83
CA THR A 188 22.21 0.73 10.39
C THR A 188 22.34 0.80 8.87
N LYS A 189 23.47 0.32 8.34
CA LYS A 189 23.65 0.23 6.88
C LYS A 189 22.70 -0.87 6.42
N LEU A 190 21.63 -0.50 5.71
CA LEU A 190 20.70 -1.48 5.15
C LEU A 190 21.48 -2.47 4.28
N THR A 191 21.31 -3.76 4.54
CA THR A 191 21.91 -4.86 3.77
C THR A 191 21.19 -5.06 2.43
N GLU A 192 20.01 -4.45 2.29
CA GLU A 192 19.10 -4.57 1.15
C GLU A 192 18.61 -3.19 0.69
N ILE A 193 18.20 -3.08 -0.57
CA ILE A 193 17.63 -1.85 -1.12
C ILE A 193 16.27 -1.60 -0.44
N PRO A 194 15.98 -0.40 0.11
CA PRO A 194 14.69 -0.08 0.72
C PRO A 194 13.53 -0.36 -0.25
N LYS A 195 12.46 -0.97 0.25
CA LYS A 195 11.24 -1.20 -0.53
C LYS A 195 10.18 -0.21 -0.04
N TYR A 196 9.51 0.44 -0.98
CA TYR A 196 8.49 1.43 -0.67
C TYR A 196 7.13 0.86 -1.05
N PRO A 197 6.16 0.88 -0.13
CA PRO A 197 4.83 0.35 -0.37
C PRO A 197 4.06 1.21 -1.38
N THR A 198 3.07 0.59 -2.00
CA THR A 198 2.16 1.20 -2.99
C THR A 198 0.76 1.38 -2.39
N PRO A 199 0.01 2.44 -2.73
CA PRO A 199 -1.40 2.57 -2.35
C PRO A 199 -2.33 1.58 -3.08
N PHE A 200 -1.82 0.90 -4.11
CA PHE A 200 -2.58 0.01 -4.98
C PHE A 200 -2.54 -1.42 -4.46
N TYR A 201 -3.66 -1.90 -3.91
CA TYR A 201 -3.83 -3.24 -3.33
C TYR A 201 -4.84 -4.04 -4.14
N GLY A 202 -4.52 -5.29 -4.46
CA GLY A 202 -5.27 -6.16 -5.40
C GLY A 202 -6.65 -6.66 -4.95
N GLY A 203 -7.33 -5.95 -4.04
CA GLY A 203 -8.72 -6.19 -3.70
C GLY A 203 -9.03 -7.40 -2.81
N ASP A 204 -8.03 -8.18 -2.36
CA ASP A 204 -8.23 -9.26 -1.39
C ASP A 204 -8.33 -8.69 0.04
N TYR A 205 -9.20 -9.28 0.89
CA TYR A 205 -9.50 -8.79 2.24
C TYR A 205 -8.30 -8.81 3.20
N ASP A 206 -7.24 -9.57 2.89
CA ASP A 206 -5.99 -9.64 3.66
C ASP A 206 -4.97 -8.56 3.28
N THR A 207 -5.30 -7.71 2.29
CA THR A 207 -4.42 -6.66 1.78
C THR A 207 -4.67 -5.30 2.47
N GLY A 208 -3.59 -4.55 2.73
CA GLY A 208 -3.64 -3.24 3.40
C GLY A 208 -2.88 -3.23 4.73
N TYR A 209 -3.06 -2.15 5.49
CA TYR A 209 -2.39 -1.97 6.78
C TYR A 209 -3.17 -2.53 7.96
N ASN A 210 -2.49 -2.85 9.05
CA ASN A 210 -3.15 -3.18 10.32
C ASN A 210 -4.13 -2.08 10.75
N VAL A 211 -5.33 -2.53 11.14
CA VAL A 211 -6.39 -1.64 11.60
C VAL A 211 -6.03 -1.06 12.97
N LYS A 212 -6.10 0.28 13.11
CA LYS A 212 -5.80 0.93 14.39
C LYS A 212 -7.00 0.84 15.33
N THR A 213 -6.75 0.51 16.59
CA THR A 213 -7.83 0.42 17.59
C THR A 213 -8.43 1.79 17.88
N VAL A 214 -9.65 1.84 18.43
CA VAL A 214 -10.29 3.08 18.89
C VAL A 214 -9.38 3.83 19.86
N PHE A 215 -8.63 3.12 20.71
CA PHE A 215 -7.69 3.77 21.63
C PHE A 215 -6.55 4.46 20.89
N GLU A 216 -5.98 3.81 19.88
CA GLU A 216 -4.94 4.40 19.04
C GLU A 216 -5.45 5.54 18.17
N GLN A 217 -6.67 5.42 17.63
CA GLN A 217 -7.34 6.50 16.92
C GLN A 217 -7.54 7.72 17.83
N GLU A 218 -7.91 7.51 19.10
CA GLU A 218 -8.00 8.59 20.09
C GLU A 218 -6.62 9.19 20.43
N ILE A 219 -5.55 8.37 20.53
CA ILE A 219 -4.17 8.87 20.68
C ILE A 219 -3.81 9.75 19.49
N LEU A 220 -4.08 9.29 18.26
CA LEU A 220 -3.82 10.01 17.03
C LEU A 220 -4.59 11.34 16.96
N LYS A 221 -5.84 11.39 17.42
CA LYS A 221 -6.61 12.64 17.52
C LYS A 221 -5.96 13.62 18.50
N VAL A 222 -5.52 13.17 19.68
CA VAL A 222 -4.79 14.02 20.64
C VAL A 222 -3.47 14.50 20.05
N LEU A 223 -2.71 13.61 19.41
CA LEU A 223 -1.46 13.96 18.74
C LEU A 223 -1.70 14.96 17.62
N ALA A 224 -2.79 14.84 16.86
CA ALA A 224 -3.15 15.78 15.82
C ALA A 224 -3.43 17.18 16.42
N GLU A 225 -4.17 17.26 17.53
CA GLU A 225 -4.40 18.53 18.22
C GLU A 225 -3.10 19.19 18.71
N ILE A 226 -2.12 18.39 19.14
CA ILE A 226 -0.82 18.86 19.61
C ILE A 226 0.08 19.25 18.43
N LYS A 227 0.32 18.33 17.50
CA LYS A 227 1.29 18.43 16.40
C LYS A 227 0.86 19.45 15.34
N ASN A 228 -0.43 19.77 15.24
CA ASN A 228 -0.91 20.87 14.39
C ASN A 228 -0.61 22.27 14.96
N LYS A 229 -0.19 22.40 16.23
CA LYS A 229 0.19 23.69 16.79
C LYS A 229 1.58 24.10 16.29
N PRO A 230 1.80 25.38 15.90
CA PRO A 230 3.12 25.82 15.46
C PRO A 230 4.17 25.60 16.55
N ASN A 231 5.35 25.10 16.17
CA ASN A 231 6.47 24.83 17.10
C ASN A 231 6.06 23.93 18.29
N TRP A 232 5.22 22.92 18.05
CA TRP A 232 4.70 22.05 19.11
C TRP A 232 5.82 21.36 19.90
N ASN A 233 6.88 20.92 19.22
CA ASN A 233 8.05 20.24 19.80
C ASN A 233 8.77 21.11 20.85
N LYS A 234 8.86 22.42 20.63
CA LYS A 234 9.46 23.36 21.60
C LYS A 234 8.47 23.67 22.73
N LYS A 235 7.20 23.87 22.37
CA LYS A 235 6.14 24.27 23.30
C LYS A 235 5.80 23.18 24.31
N ILE A 236 5.78 21.91 23.91
CA ILE A 236 5.42 20.79 24.79
C ILE A 236 6.42 20.59 25.93
N LYS A 237 7.69 20.99 25.74
CA LYS A 237 8.71 20.95 26.81
C LYS A 237 8.43 21.95 27.92
N ASN A 238 7.73 23.05 27.63
CA ASN A 238 7.33 24.02 28.64
C ASN A 238 6.18 23.46 29.50
N SER A 239 6.42 23.27 30.79
CA SER A 239 5.45 22.67 31.71
C SER A 239 4.14 23.45 31.81
N GLU A 240 4.17 24.78 31.72
CA GLU A 240 2.97 25.61 31.84
C GLU A 240 2.11 25.55 30.57
N ILE A 241 2.76 25.54 29.40
CA ILE A 241 2.06 25.33 28.13
C ILE A 241 1.47 23.91 28.09
N ARG A 242 2.25 22.90 28.49
CA ARG A 242 1.80 21.51 28.53
C ARG A 242 0.60 21.32 29.46
N LYS A 243 0.63 21.88 30.68
CA LYS A 243 -0.53 21.87 31.60
C LYS A 243 -1.78 22.50 30.97
N LYS A 244 -1.60 23.60 30.22
CA LYS A 244 -2.71 24.24 29.52
C LYS A 244 -3.30 23.32 28.44
N TRP A 245 -2.46 22.69 27.62
CA TRP A 245 -2.93 21.74 26.61
C TRP A 245 -3.63 20.54 27.23
N ILE A 246 -3.07 19.94 28.28
CA ILE A 246 -3.72 18.83 29.01
C ILE A 246 -5.10 19.26 29.49
N LYS A 247 -5.23 20.47 30.07
CA LYS A 247 -6.51 20.99 30.53
C LYS A 247 -7.52 21.19 29.38
N GLU A 248 -7.06 21.63 28.21
CA GLU A 248 -7.91 21.77 27.01
C GLU A 248 -8.39 20.40 26.52
N LEU A 249 -7.49 19.43 26.42
CA LEU A 249 -7.76 18.06 25.94
C LEU A 249 -8.67 17.26 26.88
N LEU A 250 -8.57 17.45 28.20
CA LEU A 250 -9.42 16.79 29.20
C LEU A 250 -10.91 17.09 29.04
N SER A 251 -11.28 18.09 28.23
CA SER A 251 -12.69 18.39 27.96
C SER A 251 -13.37 17.41 27.00
N HIS A 252 -12.60 16.65 26.22
CA HIS A 252 -13.13 15.74 25.20
C HIS A 252 -12.31 14.45 24.97
N PHE A 253 -11.16 14.28 25.65
CA PHE A 253 -10.37 13.03 25.64
C PHE A 253 -10.16 12.47 27.05
N LYS A 254 -9.97 11.15 27.13
CA LYS A 254 -9.61 10.47 28.39
C LYS A 254 -8.19 10.83 28.83
N GLU A 255 -8.00 10.95 30.15
CA GLU A 255 -6.68 11.25 30.75
C GLU A 255 -5.58 10.25 30.31
N GLN A 256 -5.89 8.96 30.23
CA GLN A 256 -4.94 7.92 29.80
C GLN A 256 -4.45 8.13 28.36
N VAL A 257 -5.36 8.43 27.43
CA VAL A 257 -5.06 8.73 26.02
C VAL A 257 -4.19 9.98 25.94
N ILE A 258 -4.54 11.03 26.70
CA ILE A 258 -3.79 12.27 26.75
C ILE A 258 -2.37 12.02 27.27
N ASN A 259 -2.21 11.26 28.34
CA ASN A 259 -0.90 10.97 28.92
C ASN A 259 -0.01 10.22 27.91
N TYR A 260 -0.54 9.19 27.24
CA TYR A 260 0.19 8.49 26.19
C TYR A 260 0.64 9.44 25.07
N ALA A 261 -0.30 10.24 24.53
CA ALA A 261 0.01 11.18 23.45
C ALA A 261 1.02 12.26 23.87
N ILE A 262 0.97 12.71 25.13
CA ILE A 262 1.93 13.66 25.69
C ILE A 262 3.32 13.03 25.80
N ASP A 263 3.41 11.79 26.28
CA ASP A 263 4.68 11.08 26.41
C ASP A 263 5.29 10.79 25.03
N GLU A 264 4.48 10.35 24.05
CA GLU A 264 4.91 10.17 22.66
C GLU A 264 5.41 11.50 22.06
N ALA A 265 4.66 12.59 22.24
CA ALA A 265 5.05 13.90 21.74
C ALA A 265 6.33 14.42 22.46
N LEU A 266 6.50 14.17 23.76
CA LEU A 266 7.74 14.51 24.48
C LEU A 266 8.93 13.72 23.93
N TYR A 267 8.78 12.42 23.71
CA TYR A 267 9.79 11.57 23.09
C TYR A 267 10.24 12.13 21.73
N TYR A 268 9.29 12.42 20.83
CA TYR A 268 9.62 13.00 19.54
C TYR A 268 10.24 14.39 19.66
N SER A 269 9.84 15.19 20.65
CA SER A 269 10.42 16.52 20.86
C SER A 269 11.89 16.50 21.28
N ASP A 270 12.36 15.40 21.88
CA ASP A 270 13.77 15.21 22.23
C ASP A 270 14.62 14.79 21.04
N ILE A 271 14.04 14.07 20.08
CA ILE A 271 14.69 13.67 18.83
C ILE A 271 14.71 14.83 17.84
N PHE A 272 13.57 15.49 17.66
CA PHE A 272 13.37 16.56 16.69
C PHE A 272 13.45 17.93 17.37
N THR A 273 14.69 18.39 17.56
CA THR A 273 14.98 19.68 18.21
C THR A 273 14.96 20.89 17.26
N GLY A 274 14.96 20.63 15.95
CA GLY A 274 14.93 21.64 14.89
C GLY A 274 13.52 22.15 14.55
N SER A 275 13.39 22.73 13.36
CA SER A 275 12.12 23.14 12.75
C SER A 275 11.39 21.95 12.11
N LEU A 276 12.13 21.03 11.48
CA LEU A 276 11.61 19.76 10.97
C LEU A 276 11.17 18.87 12.13
N VAL A 277 9.91 18.45 12.10
CA VAL A 277 9.28 17.61 13.11
C VAL A 277 8.29 16.63 12.47
N PRO A 278 7.93 15.53 13.15
CA PRO A 278 6.80 14.70 12.74
C PRO A 278 5.51 15.52 12.63
N GLY A 279 4.75 15.27 11.57
CA GLY A 279 3.43 15.84 11.36
C GLY A 279 2.36 15.15 12.22
N ALA A 280 1.13 15.65 12.10
CA ALA A 280 -0.03 15.13 12.84
C ALA A 280 -0.41 13.69 12.46
N VAL A 281 -0.10 13.28 11.22
CA VAL A 281 -0.34 11.94 10.69
C VAL A 281 0.96 11.14 10.72
N ASP A 282 0.89 9.84 11.02
CA ASP A 282 2.08 8.98 11.07
C ASP A 282 2.81 8.94 9.72
N CYS A 283 4.13 8.81 9.77
CA CYS A 283 5.04 8.89 8.62
C CYS A 283 4.99 10.22 7.83
N SER A 284 4.22 11.21 8.30
CA SER A 284 4.27 12.57 7.77
C SER A 284 5.26 13.44 8.54
N TYR A 285 5.84 14.40 7.84
CA TYR A 285 6.83 15.35 8.37
C TYR A 285 6.49 16.75 7.94
N ILE A 286 6.70 17.72 8.85
CA ILE A 286 6.45 19.13 8.58
C ILE A 286 7.67 19.98 8.92
N ASP A 287 7.78 21.13 8.26
CA ASP A 287 8.70 22.20 8.64
C ASP A 287 8.05 23.56 8.38
N ASP A 288 7.93 24.39 9.42
CA ASP A 288 7.27 25.71 9.36
C ASP A 288 8.24 26.86 9.01
N ASP A 289 9.56 26.63 9.12
CA ASP A 289 10.56 27.70 9.20
C ASP A 289 11.81 27.45 8.33
N CYS A 290 11.82 26.43 7.46
CA CYS A 290 13.02 26.06 6.69
C CYS A 290 13.31 26.89 5.44
N ILE A 291 12.31 27.59 4.88
CA ILE A 291 12.49 28.47 3.71
C ILE A 291 12.82 29.89 4.19
N PRO A 292 14.02 30.43 3.90
CA PRO A 292 14.34 31.81 4.21
C PRO A 292 13.47 32.79 3.44
N GLU A 293 13.16 33.94 4.03
CA GLU A 293 12.30 34.97 3.42
C GLU A 293 12.82 35.44 2.03
N GLU A 294 14.14 35.55 1.87
CA GLU A 294 14.75 35.87 0.57
C GLU A 294 14.40 34.83 -0.51
N LEU A 295 14.47 33.53 -0.18
CA LEU A 295 14.14 32.45 -1.11
C LEU A 295 12.64 32.40 -1.40
N LEU A 296 11.79 32.67 -0.41
CA LEU A 296 10.35 32.79 -0.61
C LEU A 296 10.01 33.95 -1.55
N ASN A 297 10.65 35.11 -1.39
CA ASN A 297 10.44 36.24 -2.27
C ASN A 297 10.94 35.93 -3.70
N GLU A 298 12.08 35.26 -3.84
CA GLU A 298 12.59 34.77 -5.13
C GLU A 298 11.56 33.84 -5.82
N LEU A 299 10.94 32.93 -5.06
CA LEU A 299 9.86 32.07 -5.58
C LEU A 299 8.67 32.89 -6.06
N LYS A 300 8.15 33.79 -5.23
CA LYS A 300 6.98 34.61 -5.57
C LYS A 300 7.22 35.46 -6.82
N GLU A 301 8.38 36.10 -6.92
CA GLU A 301 8.75 36.92 -8.09
C GLU A 301 8.83 36.10 -9.38
N ASN A 302 9.33 34.87 -9.31
CA ASN A 302 9.42 34.00 -10.47
C ASN A 302 8.07 33.38 -10.85
N VAL A 303 7.27 32.98 -9.86
CA VAL A 303 5.92 32.44 -10.08
C VAL A 303 4.96 33.49 -10.62
N ALA A 304 5.07 34.75 -10.18
CA ALA A 304 4.23 35.84 -10.70
C ALA A 304 4.32 35.99 -12.23
N LYS A 305 5.43 35.60 -12.85
CA LYS A 305 5.60 35.60 -14.31
C LYS A 305 4.80 34.51 -15.01
N LEU A 306 4.52 33.41 -14.31
CA LEU A 306 3.64 32.34 -14.80
C LEU A 306 2.16 32.72 -14.61
N GLU A 307 1.86 33.51 -13.58
CA GLU A 307 0.51 34.04 -13.33
C GLU A 307 0.10 35.16 -14.30
N ASP A 308 1.09 35.95 -14.76
CA ASP A 308 0.92 37.09 -15.66
C ASP A 308 0.81 36.66 -17.14
N VAL A 309 -0.19 35.83 -17.43
CA VAL A 309 -0.58 35.43 -18.78
C VAL A 309 -1.98 35.99 -19.14
N PRO A 310 -2.29 36.18 -20.43
CA PRO A 310 -3.64 36.56 -20.86
C PRO A 310 -4.71 35.62 -20.27
N GLU A 311 -5.90 36.14 -19.96
CA GLU A 311 -6.96 35.36 -19.28
C GLU A 311 -7.35 34.08 -20.04
N ASN A 312 -7.28 34.11 -21.37
CA ASN A 312 -7.57 32.96 -22.23
C ASN A 312 -6.43 31.90 -22.28
N GLU A 313 -5.29 32.18 -21.64
CA GLU A 313 -4.13 31.29 -21.51
C GLU A 313 -3.98 30.75 -20.08
N LYS A 314 -4.83 31.21 -19.15
CA LYS A 314 -4.86 30.67 -17.79
C LYS A 314 -5.42 29.25 -17.78
N ASP A 315 -4.68 28.34 -17.18
CA ASP A 315 -5.04 26.94 -17.05
C ASP A 315 -5.84 26.72 -15.76
N TRP A 316 -7.15 26.97 -15.85
CA TRP A 316 -8.06 26.75 -14.74
C TRP A 316 -8.37 25.25 -14.61
N HIS A 317 -8.15 24.71 -13.42
CA HIS A 317 -8.40 23.32 -13.11
C HIS A 317 -9.86 22.93 -13.45
N PRO A 318 -10.11 21.83 -14.19
CA PRO A 318 -11.45 21.41 -14.55
C PRO A 318 -12.33 21.21 -13.32
N GLY A 319 -13.60 21.62 -13.42
CA GLY A 319 -14.56 21.47 -12.32
C GLY A 319 -14.27 22.35 -11.10
N SER A 320 -13.26 23.23 -11.13
CA SER A 320 -12.94 24.13 -10.01
C SER A 320 -13.71 25.46 -10.02
N ASP A 321 -14.60 25.69 -10.97
CA ASP A 321 -15.28 26.99 -11.15
C ASP A 321 -14.32 28.20 -11.21
N ASN A 322 -13.16 28.03 -11.86
CA ASN A 322 -12.07 29.00 -11.93
C ASN A 322 -11.55 29.43 -10.54
N GLN A 323 -11.46 28.49 -9.60
CA GLN A 323 -10.91 28.74 -8.27
C GLN A 323 -9.51 28.17 -8.08
N VAL A 324 -9.12 27.17 -8.89
CA VAL A 324 -7.80 26.56 -8.86
C VAL A 324 -7.11 26.84 -10.19
N LEU A 325 -6.02 27.60 -10.13
CA LEU A 325 -5.20 27.96 -11.30
C LEU A 325 -3.93 27.12 -11.27
N ASP A 326 -3.76 26.28 -12.29
CA ASP A 326 -2.57 25.46 -12.44
C ASP A 326 -1.50 26.23 -13.21
N LEU A 327 -0.31 26.35 -12.63
CA LEU A 327 0.81 27.06 -13.25
C LEU A 327 1.78 26.10 -13.93
N ILE A 328 1.97 24.93 -13.33
CA ILE A 328 2.73 23.80 -13.87
C ILE A 328 1.95 22.54 -13.46
N HIS A 329 1.23 21.93 -14.41
CA HIS A 329 0.43 20.75 -14.16
C HIS A 329 1.08 19.48 -14.76
N PRO A 330 1.20 18.37 -14.02
CA PRO A 330 1.87 17.15 -14.49
C PRO A 330 1.14 16.47 -15.66
N SER A 331 -0.18 16.65 -15.77
CA SER A 331 -0.99 16.08 -16.84
C SER A 331 -0.94 16.87 -18.16
N LEU A 332 -0.22 17.98 -18.23
CA LEU A 332 0.04 18.67 -19.50
C LEU A 332 1.22 18.03 -20.21
N TYR A 333 1.08 17.70 -21.49
CA TYR A 333 2.12 17.01 -22.26
C TYR A 333 2.64 15.72 -21.59
N PRO A 334 1.75 14.80 -21.14
CA PRO A 334 2.19 13.52 -20.61
C PRO A 334 2.80 12.67 -21.73
N VAL A 335 3.41 11.56 -21.36
CA VAL A 335 3.62 10.47 -22.31
C VAL A 335 2.26 9.91 -22.68
N VAL A 336 1.92 9.91 -23.96
CA VAL A 336 0.87 9.08 -24.54
C VAL A 336 1.53 7.91 -25.26
N PHE A 337 1.31 6.70 -24.77
CA PHE A 337 1.96 5.50 -25.28
C PHE A 337 1.60 5.23 -26.75
N GLY A 338 2.58 4.75 -27.52
CA GLY A 338 2.46 4.53 -28.96
C GLY A 338 2.38 5.80 -29.82
N ARG A 339 2.33 6.99 -29.22
CA ARG A 339 2.26 8.28 -29.92
C ARG A 339 3.40 9.23 -29.57
N THR A 340 3.80 9.26 -28.31
CA THR A 340 4.89 10.12 -27.85
C THR A 340 6.20 9.62 -28.44
N ARG A 341 7.05 10.54 -28.90
CA ARG A 341 8.34 10.21 -29.48
C ARG A 341 9.39 10.19 -28.38
N GLY A 342 9.99 9.03 -28.15
CA GLY A 342 11.16 8.89 -27.28
C GLY A 342 12.43 8.92 -28.12
N ILE A 343 13.58 9.13 -27.50
CA ILE A 343 14.89 8.99 -28.18
C ILE A 343 15.55 7.63 -27.90
N THR A 344 15.03 6.89 -26.93
CA THR A 344 15.50 5.56 -26.50
C THR A 344 14.34 4.83 -25.82
N ASP A 345 14.31 3.50 -25.97
CA ASP A 345 13.47 2.57 -25.22
C ASP A 345 14.16 2.08 -23.93
N ASP A 346 15.47 2.25 -23.83
CA ASP A 346 16.23 1.97 -22.61
C ASP A 346 16.03 3.08 -21.57
N VAL A 347 15.02 2.92 -20.72
CA VAL A 347 14.75 3.80 -19.57
C VAL A 347 15.75 3.63 -18.42
N SER A 348 16.61 2.61 -18.46
CA SER A 348 17.60 2.37 -17.40
C SER A 348 18.82 3.31 -17.49
N SER A 349 19.00 3.97 -18.64
CA SER A 349 20.09 4.91 -18.86
C SER A 349 20.01 6.11 -17.91
N THR A 350 21.18 6.59 -17.48
CA THR A 350 21.32 7.82 -16.67
C THR A 350 21.81 9.00 -17.50
N GLU A 351 21.99 8.81 -18.81
CA GLU A 351 22.40 9.89 -19.69
C GLU A 351 21.27 10.89 -19.87
N VAL A 352 21.52 12.14 -19.46
CA VAL A 352 20.56 13.24 -19.66
C VAL A 352 21.03 14.12 -20.82
N PRO A 353 20.40 14.03 -22.00
CA PRO A 353 20.76 14.88 -23.12
C PRO A 353 20.31 16.31 -22.87
N LYS A 354 21.04 17.27 -23.45
CA LYS A 354 20.62 18.67 -23.42
C LYS A 354 19.29 18.84 -24.19
N TRP A 355 18.28 19.42 -23.55
CA TRP A 355 16.90 19.49 -24.07
C TRP A 355 16.80 20.06 -25.50
N ASP A 356 17.52 21.14 -25.80
CA ASP A 356 17.52 21.83 -27.10
C ASP A 356 18.23 21.02 -28.20
N SER A 357 19.10 20.09 -27.79
CA SER A 357 19.79 19.20 -28.72
C SER A 357 18.90 18.07 -29.21
N VAL A 358 17.85 17.71 -28.46
CA VAL A 358 16.94 16.59 -28.79
C VAL A 358 15.56 17.04 -29.25
N ILE A 359 15.23 18.33 -29.15
CA ILE A 359 13.95 18.86 -29.59
C ILE A 359 13.65 18.49 -31.05
N GLY A 360 12.43 18.00 -31.30
CA GLY A 360 11.98 17.51 -32.62
C GLY A 360 12.69 16.25 -33.11
N LYS A 361 13.43 15.53 -32.25
CA LYS A 361 13.96 14.19 -32.54
C LYS A 361 13.09 13.11 -31.89
N GLY A 362 13.36 11.84 -32.21
CA GLY A 362 12.72 10.69 -31.58
C GLY A 362 11.73 9.93 -32.47
N GLU A 363 11.38 8.73 -32.01
CA GLU A 363 10.49 7.78 -32.70
C GLU A 363 9.44 7.24 -31.71
N THR A 364 8.24 6.96 -32.20
CA THR A 364 7.12 6.48 -31.38
C THR A 364 7.32 5.05 -30.88
N LYS A 365 8.05 4.23 -31.64
CA LYS A 365 8.37 2.84 -31.29
C LYS A 365 9.12 2.69 -29.96
N PHE A 366 9.76 3.76 -29.50
CA PHE A 366 10.55 3.76 -28.27
C PHE A 366 9.73 4.02 -27.01
N VAL A 367 8.45 4.36 -27.13
CA VAL A 367 7.59 4.72 -26.01
C VAL A 367 6.35 3.85 -26.05
N ILE A 368 6.47 2.71 -25.41
CA ILE A 368 5.44 1.68 -25.30
C ILE A 368 5.09 1.47 -23.82
N PRO A 369 3.86 1.06 -23.49
CA PRO A 369 3.50 0.80 -22.11
C PRO A 369 4.31 -0.41 -21.58
N PRO A 370 4.52 -0.51 -20.25
CA PRO A 370 5.10 -1.71 -19.65
C PRO A 370 4.32 -2.97 -20.02
N GLU A 371 5.00 -4.08 -20.31
CA GLU A 371 4.37 -5.38 -20.53
C GLU A 371 4.04 -6.07 -19.19
N GLU A 372 3.21 -5.42 -18.36
CA GLU A 372 2.72 -5.96 -17.09
C GLU A 372 1.19 -5.90 -17.05
N ASP A 373 0.56 -7.04 -16.76
CA ASP A 373 -0.90 -7.13 -16.56
C ASP A 373 -1.21 -6.72 -15.12
N ASN A 374 -1.54 -5.43 -14.95
CA ASN A 374 -1.86 -4.83 -13.66
C ASN A 374 -2.89 -3.72 -13.87
N GLU A 375 -4.05 -3.84 -13.22
CA GLU A 375 -5.19 -2.92 -13.36
C GLU A 375 -4.90 -1.48 -12.90
N TYR A 376 -3.85 -1.28 -12.10
CA TYR A 376 -3.40 0.03 -11.62
C TYR A 376 -2.37 0.68 -12.55
N LEU A 377 -1.95 0.01 -13.63
CA LEU A 377 -1.11 0.60 -14.67
C LEU A 377 -1.98 1.20 -15.80
N SER A 378 -1.70 2.44 -16.17
CA SER A 378 -2.27 3.03 -17.37
C SER A 378 -1.56 2.50 -18.62
N GLU A 379 -2.30 1.82 -19.49
CA GLU A 379 -1.82 1.44 -20.83
C GLU A 379 -1.78 2.63 -21.81
N LYS A 380 -2.38 3.77 -21.42
CA LYS A 380 -2.63 4.91 -22.32
C LYS A 380 -1.61 6.02 -22.16
N TYR A 381 -1.26 6.36 -20.93
CA TYR A 381 -0.44 7.52 -20.64
C TYR A 381 0.37 7.38 -19.36
N GLN A 382 1.43 8.19 -19.24
CA GLN A 382 2.24 8.32 -18.03
C GLN A 382 2.62 9.78 -17.82
N TRP A 383 2.57 10.29 -16.60
CA TRP A 383 3.15 11.62 -16.31
C TRP A 383 4.66 11.61 -16.53
N LEU A 384 5.21 12.79 -16.86
CA LEU A 384 6.58 12.93 -17.32
C LEU A 384 7.47 13.57 -16.25
N PRO A 385 8.17 12.78 -15.41
CA PRO A 385 9.02 13.30 -14.35
C PRO A 385 10.28 13.98 -14.87
N THR A 386 10.86 14.81 -14.01
CA THR A 386 12.12 15.51 -14.23
C THR A 386 13.25 14.86 -13.45
N GLU A 387 14.43 14.76 -14.06
CA GLU A 387 15.62 14.19 -13.45
C GLU A 387 16.28 15.21 -12.52
N PHE A 388 16.54 14.77 -11.28
CA PHE A 388 17.23 15.54 -10.26
C PHE A 388 18.49 14.78 -9.84
N ASP A 389 19.59 15.49 -9.70
CA ASP A 389 20.78 15.02 -9.00
C ASP A 389 20.77 15.53 -7.57
N VAL A 390 21.07 14.65 -6.62
CA VAL A 390 21.21 15.01 -5.21
C VAL A 390 22.56 14.51 -4.74
N ASP A 391 23.47 15.43 -4.45
CA ASP A 391 24.81 15.06 -4.02
C ASP A 391 24.84 14.60 -2.54
N ALA A 392 26.00 14.11 -2.09
CA ALA A 392 26.18 13.63 -0.73
C ALA A 392 25.97 14.71 0.37
N SER A 393 25.99 16.00 0.00
CA SER A 393 25.70 17.11 0.91
C SER A 393 24.22 17.49 0.95
N GLY A 394 23.40 16.88 0.08
CA GLY A 394 21.99 17.22 -0.11
C GLY A 394 21.79 18.40 -1.05
N LYS A 395 22.83 18.82 -1.79
CA LYS A 395 22.71 19.86 -2.81
C LYS A 395 22.03 19.28 -4.05
N VAL A 396 21.14 20.08 -4.64
CA VAL A 396 20.27 19.62 -5.72
C VAL A 396 20.62 20.29 -7.04
N GLY A 397 20.64 19.51 -8.11
CA GLY A 397 20.70 20.00 -9.48
C GLY A 397 19.56 19.42 -10.32
N ILE A 398 18.82 20.27 -11.03
CA ILE A 398 17.85 19.80 -12.01
C ILE A 398 18.60 19.48 -13.31
N LEU A 399 18.56 18.23 -13.75
CA LEU A 399 19.36 17.74 -14.88
C LEU A 399 18.64 17.86 -16.22
N SER A 400 17.36 17.52 -16.26
CA SER A 400 16.52 17.58 -17.46
C SER A 400 15.49 18.71 -17.36
N TYR A 401 14.74 18.96 -18.44
CA TYR A 401 13.74 20.02 -18.39
C TYR A 401 12.58 19.64 -17.46
N ILE A 402 12.02 20.63 -16.78
CA ILE A 402 10.71 20.55 -16.14
C ILE A 402 9.64 20.66 -17.22
N ASN A 403 8.77 19.66 -17.28
CA ASN A 403 7.69 19.64 -18.23
C ASN A 403 6.83 20.91 -18.10
N ASN A 404 6.49 21.52 -19.23
CA ASN A 404 5.79 22.81 -19.32
C ASN A 404 6.52 24.04 -18.73
N LEU A 405 7.78 23.93 -18.28
CA LEU A 405 8.57 25.06 -17.78
C LEU A 405 9.85 25.26 -18.59
N HIS A 406 9.87 26.25 -19.49
CA HIS A 406 10.99 26.44 -20.43
C HIS A 406 12.34 26.68 -19.71
N PRO A 407 13.40 25.86 -19.94
CA PRO A 407 14.66 25.91 -19.18
C PRO A 407 15.39 27.26 -19.24
N GLU A 408 15.45 27.90 -20.42
CA GLU A 408 16.14 29.20 -20.55
C GLU A 408 15.29 30.41 -20.16
N ILE A 409 14.00 30.44 -20.52
CA ILE A 409 13.12 31.56 -20.15
C ILE A 409 12.95 31.63 -18.63
N HIS A 410 12.84 30.46 -17.98
CA HIS A 410 12.60 30.33 -16.55
C HIS A 410 13.83 29.86 -15.78
N GLU A 411 15.04 30.09 -16.28
CA GLU A 411 16.30 29.64 -15.66
C GLU A 411 16.37 29.98 -14.16
N LYS A 412 15.95 31.20 -13.78
CA LYS A 412 15.91 31.61 -12.38
C LYS A 412 14.98 30.75 -11.53
N LEU A 413 13.80 30.40 -12.06
CA LEU A 413 12.85 29.56 -11.33
C LEU A 413 13.41 28.14 -11.16
N TYR A 414 14.13 27.58 -12.12
CA TYR A 414 14.85 26.31 -11.94
C TYR A 414 15.81 26.38 -10.74
N ARG A 415 16.63 27.44 -10.66
CA ARG A 415 17.53 27.63 -9.51
C ARG A 415 16.80 27.82 -8.18
N THR A 416 15.64 28.48 -8.20
CA THR A 416 14.80 28.61 -7.01
C THR A 416 14.24 27.25 -6.59
N LEU A 417 13.76 26.45 -7.54
CA LEU A 417 13.20 25.11 -7.29
C LEU A 417 14.26 24.13 -6.78
N GLU A 418 15.49 24.17 -7.30
CA GLU A 418 16.64 23.42 -6.75
C GLU A 418 16.80 23.69 -5.26
N LYS A 419 16.93 24.98 -4.88
CA LYS A 419 17.11 25.40 -3.47
C LYS A 419 15.93 25.02 -2.57
N ILE A 420 14.71 25.03 -3.10
CA ILE A 420 13.52 24.61 -2.33
C ILE A 420 13.52 23.09 -2.17
N PHE A 421 13.83 22.33 -3.22
CA PHE A 421 13.89 20.88 -3.16
C PHE A 421 14.97 20.40 -2.18
N GLU A 422 16.10 21.11 -2.06
CA GLU A 422 17.10 20.87 -0.99
C GLU A 422 16.49 20.87 0.41
N LYS A 423 15.45 21.69 0.64
CA LYS A 423 14.73 21.76 1.92
C LYS A 423 13.74 20.62 2.09
N PHE A 424 13.27 20.00 1.01
CA PHE A 424 12.43 18.81 1.05
C PHE A 424 13.23 17.53 1.29
N ILE A 425 14.52 17.47 0.91
CA ILE A 425 15.36 16.27 1.09
C ILE A 425 15.25 15.67 2.50
N PRO A 426 15.40 16.43 3.60
CA PRO A 426 15.24 15.87 4.94
C PRO A 426 13.83 15.36 5.22
N LEU A 427 12.79 16.02 4.71
CA LEU A 427 11.40 15.59 4.92
C LEU A 427 11.12 14.29 4.17
N PHE A 428 11.53 14.18 2.89
CA PHE A 428 11.41 12.96 2.11
C PHE A 428 12.20 11.81 2.73
N ASN A 429 13.44 12.06 3.16
CA ASN A 429 14.25 11.02 3.82
C ASN A 429 13.54 10.46 5.06
N ASN A 430 12.94 11.31 5.88
CA ASN A 430 12.22 10.84 7.07
C ASN A 430 10.92 10.11 6.70
N ALA A 431 10.13 10.63 5.76
CA ALA A 431 8.90 10.00 5.31
C ALA A 431 9.17 8.61 4.69
N LEU A 432 10.14 8.51 3.79
CA LEU A 432 10.55 7.27 3.15
C LEU A 432 11.21 6.28 4.11
N THR A 433 12.01 6.77 5.07
CA THR A 433 12.59 5.90 6.10
C THR A 433 11.45 5.30 6.91
N ASP A 434 10.52 6.11 7.39
CA ASP A 434 9.42 5.60 8.21
C ASP A 434 8.47 4.69 7.43
N SER A 435 8.21 4.98 6.16
CA SER A 435 7.24 4.25 5.35
C SER A 435 7.81 3.03 4.63
N CYS A 436 9.13 2.80 4.63
CA CYS A 436 9.70 1.63 3.95
C CYS A 436 9.24 0.33 4.63
N GLU A 437 8.98 -0.69 3.82
CA GLU A 437 8.46 -1.99 4.29
C GLU A 437 9.35 -2.58 5.39
N GLN A 438 10.66 -2.40 5.30
CA GLN A 438 11.62 -2.94 6.27
C GLN A 438 11.49 -2.37 7.68
N ASN A 439 10.82 -1.22 7.86
CA ASN A 439 10.64 -0.61 9.17
C ASN A 439 9.27 -0.91 9.77
N GLU A 440 8.32 -1.41 8.97
CA GLU A 440 6.97 -1.84 9.40
C GLU A 440 6.21 -0.80 10.25
N LYS A 441 6.60 0.48 10.18
CA LYS A 441 6.15 1.50 11.14
C LYS A 441 4.65 1.73 11.05
N ASN A 442 4.10 1.69 9.84
CA ASN A 442 2.67 1.90 9.62
C ASN A 442 1.81 0.72 10.07
N ASP A 443 2.35 -0.49 10.05
CA ASP A 443 1.69 -1.72 10.51
C ASP A 443 1.87 -1.97 12.00
N LYS A 444 2.83 -1.30 12.65
CA LYS A 444 3.07 -1.49 14.07
C LYS A 444 2.02 -0.77 14.92
N LEU A 445 1.32 -1.53 15.76
CA LEU A 445 0.45 -0.99 16.79
C LEU A 445 1.29 -0.23 17.83
N ARG A 446 0.73 0.88 18.34
CA ARG A 446 1.26 1.70 19.45
C ARG A 446 1.23 0.97 20.78
N ILE A 447 0.30 0.03 20.93
CA ILE A 447 0.11 -0.80 22.11
C ILE A 447 0.18 -2.23 21.63
N ASP A 448 1.04 -3.02 22.27
CA ASP A 448 1.17 -4.43 21.98
C ASP A 448 -0.17 -5.14 22.24
N GLU A 449 -0.50 -6.12 21.41
CA GLU A 449 -1.71 -6.92 21.60
C GLU A 449 -1.73 -7.54 23.02
N GLU A 450 -0.57 -7.93 23.53
CA GLU A 450 -0.41 -8.53 24.86
C GLU A 450 -0.66 -7.55 26.02
N ASP A 451 -0.55 -6.24 25.79
CA ASP A 451 -0.77 -5.20 26.80
C ASP A 451 -2.26 -4.83 26.96
N TYR A 452 -3.12 -5.35 26.09
CA TYR A 452 -4.56 -5.18 26.20
C TYR A 452 -5.14 -6.17 27.24
N ASP A 453 -5.80 -5.63 28.28
CA ASP A 453 -6.55 -6.44 29.24
C ASP A 453 -7.81 -6.99 28.56
N PHE A 454 -7.76 -8.26 28.18
CA PHE A 454 -8.90 -8.95 27.64
C PHE A 454 -9.79 -9.51 28.76
N GLU A 455 -11.02 -9.01 28.89
CA GLU A 455 -12.04 -9.68 29.70
C GLU A 455 -12.76 -10.75 28.88
N SER A 456 -13.09 -11.87 29.52
CA SER A 456 -13.92 -12.88 28.87
C SER A 456 -15.32 -12.33 28.60
N MET A 457 -15.98 -12.74 27.51
CA MET A 457 -17.35 -12.31 27.19
C MET A 457 -18.34 -12.54 28.35
N GLY A 458 -18.14 -13.62 29.11
CA GLY A 458 -18.91 -13.89 30.33
C GLY A 458 -18.67 -12.85 31.43
N GLU A 459 -17.44 -12.36 31.60
CA GLU A 459 -17.11 -11.29 32.55
C GLU A 459 -17.65 -9.93 32.10
N TYR A 460 -17.57 -9.61 30.81
CA TYR A 460 -18.16 -8.40 30.22
C TYR A 460 -19.67 -8.30 30.49
N ILE A 461 -20.42 -9.34 30.12
CA ILE A 461 -21.88 -9.39 30.30
C ILE A 461 -22.23 -9.27 31.78
N ASN A 462 -21.50 -9.96 32.65
CA ASN A 462 -21.72 -9.90 34.08
C ASN A 462 -21.45 -8.50 34.64
N ARG A 463 -20.43 -7.79 34.14
CA ARG A 463 -20.12 -6.43 34.55
C ARG A 463 -21.21 -5.45 34.11
N LEU A 464 -21.66 -5.51 32.84
CA LEU A 464 -22.78 -4.70 32.36
C LEU A 464 -24.08 -4.94 33.14
N ARG A 465 -24.42 -6.21 33.38
CA ARG A 465 -25.62 -6.57 34.16
C ARG A 465 -25.52 -6.13 35.61
N LYS A 466 -24.32 -6.12 36.18
CA LYS A 466 -24.09 -5.61 37.53
C LYS A 466 -24.28 -4.09 37.57
N GLU A 467 -23.70 -3.36 36.63
CA GLU A 467 -23.87 -1.91 36.50
C GLU A 467 -25.35 -1.53 36.25
N GLU A 468 -26.06 -2.30 35.42
CA GLU A 468 -27.50 -2.14 35.18
C GLU A 468 -28.33 -2.46 36.43
N ALA A 469 -28.00 -3.54 37.15
CA ALA A 469 -28.69 -3.90 38.38
C ALA A 469 -28.49 -2.84 39.48
N GLU A 470 -27.29 -2.27 39.59
CA GLU A 470 -26.99 -1.15 40.48
C GLU A 470 -27.77 0.11 40.09
N LYS A 471 -27.84 0.43 38.79
CA LYS A 471 -28.61 1.57 38.28
C LYS A 471 -30.12 1.43 38.49
N ASN A 472 -30.64 0.21 38.38
CA ASN A 472 -32.06 -0.09 38.49
C ASN A 472 -32.50 -0.49 39.91
N GLY A 473 -31.57 -0.60 40.86
CA GLY A 473 -31.86 -1.01 42.24
C GLY A 473 -32.33 -2.47 42.36
N THR A 474 -31.92 -3.34 41.43
CA THR A 474 -32.28 -4.75 41.39
C THR A 474 -31.12 -5.64 41.85
N GLU A 475 -31.41 -6.88 42.26
CA GLU A 475 -30.38 -7.83 42.66
C GLU A 475 -29.61 -8.35 41.45
N PHE A 476 -28.28 -8.22 41.46
CA PHE A 476 -27.41 -8.78 40.43
C PHE A 476 -27.28 -10.30 40.61
N VAL A 477 -27.62 -11.06 39.56
CA VAL A 477 -27.40 -12.51 39.50
C VAL A 477 -26.33 -12.77 38.45
N ARG A 478 -25.19 -13.33 38.89
CA ARG A 478 -24.07 -13.69 38.01
C ARG A 478 -24.50 -14.84 37.11
N ASP A 479 -24.30 -14.66 35.82
CA ASP A 479 -24.60 -15.67 34.80
C ASP A 479 -23.31 -16.38 34.40
N TYR A 480 -23.38 -17.71 34.28
CA TYR A 480 -22.23 -18.56 33.91
C TYR A 480 -22.43 -19.03 32.47
N TYR A 481 -22.25 -18.12 31.52
CA TYR A 481 -22.14 -18.49 30.11
C TYR A 481 -20.81 -19.25 29.91
N TYR A 482 -20.88 -20.50 29.45
CA TYR A 482 -19.75 -21.16 28.81
C TYR A 482 -19.61 -20.57 27.40
N SER A 483 -19.10 -19.35 27.29
CA SER A 483 -18.55 -18.91 26.00
C SER A 483 -17.21 -19.62 25.83
N TYR A 484 -16.93 -20.13 24.63
CA TYR A 484 -15.56 -20.44 24.24
C TYR A 484 -14.66 -19.21 24.52
N ASP A 485 -13.35 -19.42 24.61
CA ASP A 485 -12.39 -18.52 25.25
C ASP A 485 -12.17 -17.22 24.45
N TYR A 486 -13.11 -16.30 24.57
CA TYR A 486 -13.19 -15.10 23.74
C TYR A 486 -13.09 -13.83 24.58
N LYS A 487 -12.15 -12.99 24.15
CA LYS A 487 -11.44 -11.97 24.91
C LYS A 487 -11.77 -10.59 24.31
N LYS A 488 -12.25 -9.62 25.10
CA LYS A 488 -12.69 -8.29 24.62
C LYS A 488 -12.21 -7.14 25.52
N LEU A 489 -11.98 -5.96 24.91
CA LEU A 489 -11.47 -4.72 25.54
C LEU A 489 -12.61 -3.74 25.93
N VAL A 490 -12.44 -2.97 27.02
CA VAL A 490 -13.51 -2.17 27.67
C VAL A 490 -13.26 -0.64 27.74
N THR A 491 -14.13 0.06 27.01
CA THR A 491 -14.59 1.47 26.77
C THR A 491 -14.52 2.64 27.81
N PHE A 492 -15.01 3.88 27.41
CA PHE A 492 -16.02 4.80 28.08
C PHE A 492 -15.91 6.33 27.74
N PRO A 493 -16.87 7.28 28.05
CA PRO A 493 -18.17 7.18 28.73
C PRO A 493 -19.42 7.76 28.02
N GLN A 494 -20.56 7.42 28.63
CA GLN A 494 -21.94 7.75 28.28
C GLN A 494 -22.40 9.12 28.80
N ASP A 495 -22.82 9.98 27.88
CA ASP A 495 -24.12 10.67 27.97
C ASP A 495 -24.50 11.19 26.57
N TYR A 496 -25.21 10.39 25.79
CA TYR A 496 -25.89 10.88 24.59
C TYR A 496 -27.28 10.24 24.45
N LYS A 497 -28.31 11.09 24.31
CA LYS A 497 -29.69 10.68 24.06
C LYS A 497 -30.04 10.96 22.61
N PHE A 498 -30.44 9.91 21.90
CA PHE A 498 -30.96 9.99 20.53
C PHE A 498 -32.26 10.81 20.46
N ASN A 499 -32.30 11.78 19.54
CA ASN A 499 -33.48 12.59 19.22
C ASN A 499 -33.97 12.27 17.79
N PRO A 500 -35.23 11.86 17.58
CA PRO A 500 -35.78 11.62 16.25
C PRO A 500 -35.85 12.86 15.34
N GLU A 501 -35.70 14.08 15.87
CA GLU A 501 -35.55 15.31 15.08
C GLU A 501 -34.11 15.60 14.63
N SER A 502 -33.12 14.82 15.11
CA SER A 502 -31.71 14.93 14.67
C SER A 502 -31.37 14.07 13.44
N VAL A 503 -32.38 13.52 12.75
CA VAL A 503 -32.18 12.90 11.43
C VAL A 503 -32.45 13.96 10.35
N PRO A 504 -31.43 14.45 9.62
CA PRO A 504 -31.65 15.32 8.49
C PRO A 504 -32.47 14.57 7.43
N LYS A 505 -33.62 15.12 7.07
CA LYS A 505 -34.35 14.70 5.86
C LYS A 505 -33.64 15.32 4.67
N ASN A 506 -32.78 14.55 4.01
CA ASN A 506 -32.14 14.94 2.76
C ASN A 506 -33.18 15.04 1.64
N ASN A 507 -33.53 16.27 1.27
CA ASN A 507 -33.92 16.62 -0.08
C ASN A 507 -32.83 17.55 -0.63
N VAL A 508 -31.92 16.95 -1.39
CA VAL A 508 -30.78 17.50 -2.16
C VAL A 508 -30.53 19.01 -2.10
N THR A 509 -29.30 19.37 -1.73
CA THR A 509 -28.49 20.35 -2.49
C THR A 509 -27.04 19.86 -2.44
N VAL A 510 -26.44 19.59 -3.60
CA VAL A 510 -24.98 19.46 -3.73
C VAL A 510 -24.41 20.87 -3.57
N ASP A 511 -23.51 21.05 -2.62
CA ASP A 511 -22.60 22.20 -2.55
C ASP A 511 -21.18 21.61 -2.41
N LEU A 512 -20.42 21.64 -3.50
CA LEU A 512 -19.07 21.08 -3.62
C LEU A 512 -18.06 22.05 -2.99
N LYS A 513 -17.52 21.78 -1.79
CA LYS A 513 -16.40 22.58 -1.25
C LYS A 513 -15.30 21.83 -0.50
N GLY A 514 -15.07 20.55 -0.79
CA GLY A 514 -13.83 19.83 -0.42
C GLY A 514 -13.24 19.14 -1.65
N GLY A 515 -11.93 18.87 -1.67
CA GLY A 515 -11.30 18.06 -2.73
C GLY A 515 -11.86 16.63 -2.76
N VAL A 516 -11.58 15.84 -3.79
CA VAL A 516 -11.90 14.40 -3.79
C VAL A 516 -10.83 13.64 -3.00
N TRP A 517 -11.16 12.52 -2.36
CA TRP A 517 -10.15 11.62 -1.80
C TRP A 517 -9.36 10.96 -2.92
N HIS A 518 -8.04 11.16 -2.96
CA HIS A 518 -7.20 10.62 -4.04
C HIS A 518 -5.79 10.27 -3.54
N VAL A 519 -5.08 9.49 -4.35
CA VAL A 519 -3.62 9.31 -4.30
C VAL A 519 -3.00 9.95 -5.53
N GLU A 520 -1.71 10.27 -5.51
CA GLU A 520 -1.07 10.94 -6.64
C GLU A 520 -0.62 9.92 -7.69
N GLY A 521 -1.11 10.10 -8.92
CA GLY A 521 -0.77 9.26 -10.06
C GLY A 521 -1.36 7.85 -10.01
N MET A 522 -1.06 7.06 -11.03
CA MET A 522 -1.33 5.63 -11.11
C MET A 522 -0.03 4.85 -10.83
N GLN A 523 -0.06 3.53 -10.94
CA GLN A 523 1.11 2.72 -10.60
C GLN A 523 2.31 2.98 -11.55
N ASN A 524 2.06 3.36 -12.80
CA ASN A 524 3.11 3.64 -13.78
C ASN A 524 3.89 4.93 -13.49
N GLU A 525 3.37 5.82 -12.64
CA GLU A 525 4.08 7.01 -12.19
C GLU A 525 5.13 6.70 -11.11
N GLU A 526 5.03 5.57 -10.41
CA GLU A 526 5.97 5.16 -9.36
C GLU A 526 6.19 6.22 -8.25
N ILE A 527 5.17 7.03 -7.94
CA ILE A 527 5.27 8.06 -6.89
C ILE A 527 5.27 7.38 -5.52
N VAL A 528 6.33 7.60 -4.73
CA VAL A 528 6.50 7.01 -3.38
C VAL A 528 6.24 8.02 -2.26
N ALA A 529 6.37 9.32 -2.53
CA ALA A 529 6.09 10.36 -1.56
C ALA A 529 5.68 11.68 -2.22
N THR A 530 4.91 12.47 -1.49
CA THR A 530 4.44 13.79 -1.91
C THR A 530 4.95 14.85 -0.94
N GLY A 531 5.50 15.94 -1.49
CA GLY A 531 5.99 17.09 -0.76
C GLY A 531 5.23 18.35 -1.15
N ILE A 532 4.55 19.01 -0.21
CA ILE A 532 3.74 20.22 -0.46
C ILE A 532 4.29 21.40 0.34
N TYR A 533 4.50 22.54 -0.32
CA TYR A 533 4.89 23.80 0.31
C TYR A 533 3.79 24.86 0.16
N TYR A 534 3.15 25.22 1.28
CA TYR A 534 2.12 26.26 1.37
C TYR A 534 2.73 27.66 1.45
N TYR A 535 3.35 28.11 0.35
CA TYR A 535 4.25 29.26 0.36
C TYR A 535 3.56 30.63 0.51
N ASP A 536 2.28 30.75 0.15
CA ASP A 536 1.55 31.99 0.37
C ASP A 536 0.07 31.77 0.63
N GLN A 537 -0.50 32.57 1.52
CA GLN A 537 -1.90 32.50 1.91
C GLN A 537 -2.36 33.87 2.42
N GLU A 538 -3.55 34.29 1.99
CA GLU A 538 -4.17 35.53 2.42
C GLU A 538 -5.71 35.39 2.46
N ASN A 539 -6.32 35.95 3.50
CA ASN A 539 -7.78 36.06 3.64
C ASN A 539 -8.57 34.74 3.52
N VAL A 540 -8.01 33.62 3.99
CA VAL A 540 -8.71 32.32 4.05
C VAL A 540 -8.67 31.75 5.46
N THR A 541 -9.72 31.04 5.86
CA THR A 541 -9.79 30.36 7.16
C THR A 541 -8.70 29.29 7.28
N ASP A 542 -8.61 28.68 8.45
CA ASP A 542 -7.80 27.46 8.59
C ASP A 542 -8.28 26.42 7.56
N SER A 543 -7.33 25.77 6.89
CA SER A 543 -7.57 24.69 5.94
C SER A 543 -6.71 23.49 6.33
N TYR A 544 -7.19 22.29 6.03
CA TYR A 544 -6.61 21.04 6.48
C TYR A 544 -6.42 20.09 5.30
N LEU A 545 -5.37 19.26 5.38
CA LEU A 545 -5.14 18.13 4.49
C LEU A 545 -5.42 16.87 5.28
N ALA A 546 -6.52 16.21 4.97
CA ALA A 546 -6.98 14.99 5.65
C ALA A 546 -6.38 13.76 4.98
N PHE A 547 -6.19 12.69 5.75
CA PHE A 547 -5.56 11.45 5.31
C PHE A 547 -6.38 10.23 5.73
N ARG A 548 -6.42 9.22 4.87
CA ARG A 548 -6.94 7.89 5.15
C ARG A 548 -6.08 6.84 4.44
N GLN A 549 -6.17 5.59 4.89
CA GLN A 549 -5.45 4.47 4.28
C GLN A 549 -6.37 3.28 4.08
N CYS A 550 -6.00 2.38 3.16
CA CYS A 550 -6.57 1.04 3.09
C CYS A 550 -6.12 0.25 4.33
N ILE A 551 -7.03 -0.52 4.91
CA ILE A 551 -6.76 -1.44 6.02
C ILE A 551 -7.11 -2.86 5.60
N ARG A 552 -6.43 -3.85 6.16
CA ARG A 552 -6.81 -5.25 5.96
C ARG A 552 -7.90 -5.66 6.94
N GLU A 553 -8.68 -6.66 6.56
CA GLU A 553 -9.58 -7.37 7.47
C GLU A 553 -8.74 -8.12 8.51
N GLU A 554 -9.14 -8.03 9.77
CA GLU A 554 -8.44 -8.69 10.87
C GLU A 554 -8.83 -10.18 10.90
N GLU A 555 -7.85 -11.10 10.74
CA GLU A 555 -8.09 -12.56 10.73
C GLU A 555 -8.54 -13.11 12.09
N TYR A 556 -8.30 -12.36 13.18
CA TYR A 556 -8.71 -12.77 14.51
C TYR A 556 -10.17 -12.41 14.79
N MET A 557 -10.92 -13.46 15.14
CA MET A 557 -12.26 -13.47 15.74
C MET A 557 -13.40 -13.66 14.74
N GLY A 558 -13.79 -14.92 14.54
CA GLY A 558 -15.08 -15.27 13.94
C GLY A 558 -16.26 -14.79 14.80
N TYR A 559 -16.59 -13.50 14.76
CA TYR A 559 -17.60 -12.91 15.62
C TYR A 559 -18.46 -11.77 15.07
N ASP A 560 -19.57 -11.60 15.81
CA ASP A 560 -20.63 -10.62 15.65
C ASP A 560 -20.17 -9.18 15.35
N ASN A 561 -21.00 -8.46 14.60
CA ASN A 561 -20.81 -7.06 14.19
C ASN A 561 -20.48 -6.10 15.36
N ASN A 562 -20.81 -6.46 16.61
CA ASN A 562 -20.61 -5.63 17.79
C ASN A 562 -19.14 -5.57 18.26
N THR A 563 -18.25 -6.44 17.76
CA THR A 563 -16.84 -6.46 18.20
C THR A 563 -15.97 -5.56 17.32
N LEU A 564 -16.17 -5.60 16.00
CA LEU A 564 -15.52 -4.70 15.04
C LEU A 564 -15.83 -3.23 15.34
N GLU A 565 -17.09 -2.91 15.62
CA GLU A 565 -17.53 -1.52 15.85
C GLU A 565 -16.89 -0.94 17.13
N HIS A 566 -16.71 -1.76 18.17
CA HIS A 566 -16.22 -1.28 19.45
C HIS A 566 -14.68 -1.16 19.52
N VAL A 567 -13.96 -2.04 18.83
CA VAL A 567 -12.49 -2.08 18.87
C VAL A 567 -11.88 -1.24 17.76
N PHE A 568 -12.49 -1.21 16.57
CA PHE A 568 -11.90 -0.57 15.40
C PHE A 568 -12.75 0.55 14.80
N ASN A 569 -13.98 0.75 15.31
CA ASN A 569 -14.97 1.67 14.75
C ASN A 569 -15.32 1.32 13.29
N LEU A 570 -15.46 0.02 13.02
CA LEU A 570 -15.89 -0.55 11.73
C LEU A 570 -17.15 -1.39 11.94
N ALA A 571 -18.20 -1.12 11.17
CA ALA A 571 -19.35 -2.01 11.07
C ALA A 571 -19.11 -3.09 10.00
N SER A 572 -19.93 -4.16 10.02
CA SER A 572 -19.96 -5.13 8.93
C SER A 572 -20.36 -4.43 7.63
N GLU A 573 -19.66 -4.77 6.54
CA GLU A 573 -19.78 -4.14 5.21
C GLU A 573 -19.29 -2.67 5.12
N ASP A 574 -18.67 -2.13 6.17
CA ASP A 574 -18.00 -0.84 6.03
C ASP A 574 -16.80 -0.96 5.08
N PRO A 575 -16.51 0.09 4.28
CA PRO A 575 -15.31 0.11 3.47
C PRO A 575 -14.07 -0.09 4.36
N LEU A 576 -13.13 -0.93 3.89
CA LEU A 576 -11.83 -1.17 4.51
C LEU A 576 -10.89 0.04 4.34
N SER A 577 -11.33 1.19 4.87
CA SER A 577 -10.62 2.46 4.81
C SER A 577 -10.69 3.17 6.16
N GLN A 578 -9.54 3.48 6.74
CA GLN A 578 -9.45 4.12 8.05
C GLN A 578 -8.90 5.55 7.95
N TYR A 579 -9.62 6.49 8.56
CA TYR A 579 -9.16 7.87 8.71
C TYR A 579 -7.97 7.95 9.67
N LEU A 580 -6.89 8.63 9.24
CA LEU A 580 -5.64 8.73 9.99
C LEU A 580 -5.47 10.06 10.72
N GLY A 581 -6.23 11.08 10.33
CA GLY A 581 -6.08 12.44 10.85
C GLY A 581 -5.91 13.47 9.75
N GLU A 582 -5.64 14.69 10.17
CA GLU A 582 -5.47 15.83 9.29
C GLU A 582 -4.31 16.72 9.73
N ILE A 583 -3.63 17.30 8.74
CA ILE A 583 -2.55 18.26 8.94
C ILE A 583 -3.04 19.64 8.56
N LYS A 584 -2.92 20.59 9.49
CA LYS A 584 -3.26 22.00 9.26
C LYS A 584 -2.29 22.62 8.24
N THR A 585 -2.84 23.25 7.20
CA THR A 585 -2.10 23.79 6.05
C THR A 585 -1.76 25.27 6.24
N MET A 586 -0.75 25.54 7.06
CA MET A 586 -0.39 26.91 7.43
C MET A 586 0.51 27.56 6.37
N LYS A 587 0.42 28.90 6.27
CA LYS A 587 1.39 29.68 5.48
C LYS A 587 2.82 29.36 5.91
N ASN A 588 3.70 29.18 4.93
CA ASN A 588 5.10 28.80 5.05
C ASN A 588 5.38 27.38 5.58
N ARG A 589 4.36 26.53 5.70
CA ARG A 589 4.54 25.13 6.09
C ARG A 589 4.91 24.26 4.88
N MET A 590 5.95 23.46 5.04
CA MET A 590 6.26 22.30 4.21
C MET A 590 5.68 21.04 4.85
N ILE A 591 5.15 20.14 4.03
CA ILE A 591 4.62 18.83 4.44
C ILE A 591 5.22 17.78 3.50
N SER A 592 5.69 16.65 4.04
CA SER A 592 5.98 15.44 3.26
C SER A 592 5.26 14.26 3.86
N PHE A 593 4.72 13.39 3.01
CA PHE A 593 4.05 12.15 3.41
C PHE A 593 4.23 11.08 2.31
N PRO A 594 4.17 9.78 2.65
CA PRO A 594 4.25 8.71 1.67
C PRO A 594 2.98 8.63 0.81
N ASN A 595 3.09 8.23 -0.46
CA ASN A 595 1.96 8.20 -1.40
C ASN A 595 0.98 7.03 -1.17
N ILE A 596 1.18 6.26 -0.10
CA ILE A 596 0.27 5.20 0.37
C ILE A 596 -1.00 5.74 1.02
N TYR A 597 -1.05 7.03 1.32
CA TYR A 597 -2.22 7.66 1.92
C TYR A 597 -3.10 8.30 0.85
N GLN A 598 -4.37 7.92 0.85
CA GLN A 598 -5.39 8.75 0.23
C GLN A 598 -5.51 10.04 1.03
N HIS A 599 -5.56 11.17 0.34
CA HIS A 599 -5.64 12.46 0.98
C HIS A 599 -6.71 13.36 0.34
N GLN A 600 -7.17 14.32 1.12
CA GLN A 600 -8.25 15.22 0.73
C GLN A 600 -8.03 16.61 1.32
N VAL A 601 -8.08 17.63 0.46
CA VAL A 601 -8.14 19.03 0.90
C VAL A 601 -9.50 19.29 1.52
N GLN A 602 -9.53 19.63 2.80
CA GLN A 602 -10.74 19.97 3.53
C GLN A 602 -11.23 21.38 3.20
N ASP A 603 -12.54 21.57 3.34
CA ASP A 603 -13.25 22.81 3.10
C ASP A 603 -12.65 23.99 3.87
N PHE A 604 -12.61 25.14 3.22
CA PHE A 604 -12.24 26.42 3.83
C PHE A 604 -12.96 27.57 3.11
N GLU A 605 -13.05 28.71 3.77
CA GLU A 605 -13.71 29.89 3.23
C GLU A 605 -12.87 31.16 3.40
N LEU A 606 -13.35 32.26 2.83
CA LEU A 606 -12.74 33.57 3.05
C LEU A 606 -12.97 34.04 4.49
N GLN A 607 -11.93 34.55 5.14
CA GLN A 607 -12.08 35.15 6.48
C GLN A 607 -12.95 36.40 6.41
N ASP A 608 -12.64 37.28 5.47
CA ASP A 608 -13.43 38.44 5.09
C ASP A 608 -14.06 38.18 3.72
N LYS A 609 -15.34 37.79 3.72
CA LYS A 609 -16.12 37.45 2.51
C LYS A 609 -16.28 38.64 1.54
N THR A 610 -15.88 39.85 1.92
CA THR A 610 -15.96 41.05 1.06
C THR A 610 -14.68 41.30 0.25
N LYS A 611 -13.60 40.56 0.55
CA LYS A 611 -12.30 40.70 -0.12
C LYS A 611 -11.91 39.39 -0.80
N PRO A 612 -11.12 39.43 -1.88
CA PRO A 612 -10.53 38.22 -2.41
C PRO A 612 -9.59 37.58 -1.38
N GLY A 613 -9.33 36.28 -1.53
CA GLY A 613 -8.38 35.53 -0.74
C GLY A 613 -7.79 34.42 -1.59
N TYR A 614 -6.64 33.91 -1.17
CA TYR A 614 -5.92 32.91 -1.93
C TYR A 614 -5.07 32.02 -1.03
N ARG A 615 -4.72 30.85 -1.58
CA ARG A 615 -3.70 29.95 -1.07
C ARG A 615 -2.88 29.47 -2.26
N LYS A 616 -1.57 29.56 -2.18
CA LYS A 616 -0.64 29.13 -3.23
C LYS A 616 0.25 28.02 -2.71
N ILE A 617 0.40 26.98 -3.52
CA ILE A 617 1.16 25.77 -3.17
C ILE A 617 2.17 25.43 -4.26
N LEU A 618 3.28 24.82 -3.84
CA LEU A 618 4.23 24.13 -4.71
C LEU A 618 4.25 22.67 -4.29
N CYS A 619 4.03 21.76 -5.24
CA CYS A 619 4.01 20.33 -4.99
C CYS A 619 5.17 19.62 -5.71
N PHE A 620 5.78 18.66 -5.05
CA PHE A 620 6.75 17.72 -5.61
C PHE A 620 6.24 16.29 -5.41
N PHE A 621 6.14 15.54 -6.49
CA PHE A 621 5.89 14.10 -6.45
C PHE A 621 7.22 13.37 -6.64
N LEU A 622 7.67 12.65 -5.60
CA LEU A 622 8.94 11.93 -5.61
C LEU A 622 8.74 10.55 -6.21
N ILE A 623 9.37 10.31 -7.35
CA ILE A 623 9.40 8.99 -7.99
C ILE A 623 10.29 8.03 -7.20
N ASN A 624 9.93 6.75 -7.18
CA ASN A 624 10.67 5.68 -6.56
C ASN A 624 12.14 5.71 -7.00
N PRO A 625 13.10 6.02 -6.11
CA PRO A 625 14.50 6.19 -6.50
C PRO A 625 15.13 4.88 -6.99
N ASN A 626 14.51 3.74 -6.67
CA ASN A 626 14.95 2.39 -7.05
C ASN A 626 14.37 1.93 -8.39
N LYS A 627 13.45 2.69 -9.00
CA LYS A 627 12.89 2.37 -10.33
C LYS A 627 13.26 3.43 -11.35
N ARG A 628 13.10 3.07 -12.62
CA ARG A 628 13.25 3.97 -13.76
C ARG A 628 12.01 3.85 -14.63
N ILE A 629 11.47 5.01 -14.98
CA ILE A 629 10.32 5.18 -15.87
C ILE A 629 10.68 6.20 -16.93
N TYR A 630 9.85 6.35 -17.97
CA TYR A 630 10.08 7.41 -18.95
C TYR A 630 10.09 8.77 -18.25
N SER A 631 11.06 9.60 -18.59
CA SER A 631 11.26 10.91 -17.99
C SER A 631 11.66 11.92 -19.07
N THR A 632 11.79 13.18 -18.68
CA THR A 632 12.29 14.24 -19.56
C THR A 632 13.73 14.05 -20.06
N ALA A 633 14.48 13.06 -19.55
CA ALA A 633 15.73 12.61 -20.18
C ALA A 633 15.50 11.77 -21.45
N HIS A 634 14.39 11.05 -21.50
CA HIS A 634 14.03 10.11 -22.56
C HIS A 634 13.09 10.72 -23.61
N ILE A 635 12.26 11.68 -23.17
CA ILE A 635 11.23 12.32 -23.98
C ILE A 635 11.67 13.74 -24.32
N PRO A 636 11.89 14.09 -25.60
CA PRO A 636 12.16 15.45 -26.00
C PRO A 636 10.99 16.40 -25.68
N PRO A 637 11.26 17.72 -25.53
CA PRO A 637 10.20 18.69 -25.31
C PRO A 637 9.11 18.62 -26.38
N GLN A 638 7.86 18.63 -25.91
CA GLN A 638 6.67 18.44 -26.75
C GLN A 638 6.00 19.78 -27.13
N GLN A 639 6.39 20.87 -26.47
CA GLN A 639 5.81 22.20 -26.63
C GLN A 639 6.23 22.83 -27.97
N LEU A 640 5.24 23.15 -28.82
CA LEU A 640 5.48 23.80 -30.12
C LEU A 640 6.27 25.11 -29.98
N SER A 641 5.89 25.95 -29.01
CA SER A 641 6.52 27.26 -28.81
C SER A 641 8.02 27.14 -28.53
N TRP A 642 8.47 26.09 -27.85
CA TRP A 642 9.89 25.85 -27.58
C TRP A 642 10.63 25.49 -28.86
N PHE A 643 10.00 24.66 -29.70
CA PHE A 643 10.55 24.32 -31.01
C PHE A 643 10.64 25.55 -31.93
N GLU A 644 9.63 26.42 -31.92
CA GLU A 644 9.64 27.68 -32.67
C GLU A 644 10.78 28.62 -32.21
N ILE A 645 10.97 28.77 -30.89
CA ILE A 645 12.07 29.54 -30.31
C ILE A 645 13.43 29.00 -30.81
N GLU A 646 13.64 27.68 -30.74
CA GLU A 646 14.89 27.05 -31.15
C GLU A 646 15.14 27.14 -32.66
N LEU A 647 14.09 27.02 -33.48
CA LEU A 647 14.16 27.27 -34.92
C LEU A 647 14.56 28.72 -35.21
N MET A 648 13.99 29.70 -34.50
CA MET A 648 14.30 31.12 -34.70
C MET A 648 15.74 31.47 -34.30
N LYS A 649 16.32 30.79 -33.30
CA LYS A 649 17.74 30.93 -32.95
C LYS A 649 18.66 30.37 -34.03
N ASN A 650 18.23 29.35 -34.77
CA ASN A 650 19.03 28.62 -35.75
C ASN A 650 18.50 28.75 -37.20
N LYS A 651 18.15 29.97 -37.63
CA LYS A 651 17.58 30.27 -38.98
C LYS A 651 18.38 29.71 -40.17
N ASN A 652 19.66 29.41 -40.00
CA ASN A 652 20.52 28.86 -41.07
C ASN A 652 20.50 27.31 -41.17
N LYS A 653 19.76 26.60 -40.31
CA LYS A 653 19.63 25.12 -40.29
C LYS A 653 18.24 24.62 -40.74
N LEU A 654 17.45 25.44 -41.46
CA LEU A 654 16.16 25.02 -42.01
C LEU A 654 16.38 23.90 -43.06
N ASN A 655 16.07 22.66 -42.69
CA ASN A 655 15.78 21.61 -43.66
C ASN A 655 14.27 21.32 -43.61
N TYR A 656 13.60 21.36 -44.76
CA TYR A 656 12.14 21.18 -44.90
C TYR A 656 11.62 19.90 -44.21
N GLN A 657 12.43 18.84 -44.17
CA GLN A 657 12.11 17.59 -43.47
C GLN A 657 11.94 17.76 -41.95
N LYS A 658 12.72 18.63 -41.29
CA LYS A 658 12.60 18.88 -39.84
C LYS A 658 11.35 19.68 -39.50
N ILE A 659 10.93 20.56 -40.40
CA ILE A 659 9.71 21.36 -40.25
C ILE A 659 8.47 20.47 -40.44
N SER A 660 8.50 19.55 -41.41
CA SER A 660 7.44 18.57 -41.65
C SER A 660 7.24 17.62 -40.47
N LEU A 661 8.32 17.02 -39.94
CA LEU A 661 8.27 16.10 -38.80
C LEU A 661 7.80 16.80 -37.52
N ALA A 662 8.21 18.05 -37.31
CA ALA A 662 7.74 18.85 -36.19
C ALA A 662 6.27 19.24 -36.33
N LEU A 663 5.82 19.63 -37.53
CA LEU A 663 4.40 19.92 -37.78
C LEU A 663 3.52 18.69 -37.61
N GLU A 664 3.96 17.50 -38.04
CA GLU A 664 3.24 16.24 -37.80
C GLU A 664 3.18 15.89 -36.30
N SER A 665 4.31 15.95 -35.59
CA SER A 665 4.38 15.72 -34.14
C SER A 665 3.51 16.71 -33.34
N VAL A 666 3.40 17.95 -33.83
CA VAL A 666 2.61 19.02 -33.20
C VAL A 666 1.12 18.90 -33.54
N LEU A 667 0.77 18.53 -34.76
CA LEU A 667 -0.63 18.31 -35.14
C LEU A 667 -1.22 17.09 -34.42
N GLU A 668 -0.39 16.07 -34.15
CA GLU A 668 -0.77 14.90 -33.36
C GLU A 668 -0.86 15.23 -31.86
N SER A 669 0.07 16.01 -31.29
CA SER A 669 0.00 16.42 -29.88
C SER A 669 -1.11 17.44 -29.59
N LEU A 670 -1.42 18.36 -30.51
CA LEU A 670 -2.56 19.30 -30.40
C LEU A 670 -3.92 18.59 -30.38
N SER A 671 -4.04 17.39 -30.96
CA SER A 671 -5.26 16.60 -30.89
C SER A 671 -5.56 16.08 -29.47
N PHE A 672 -4.56 16.05 -28.58
CA PHE A 672 -4.65 15.56 -27.20
C PHE A 672 -4.26 16.58 -26.12
N ALA A 673 -3.60 17.69 -26.47
CA ALA A 673 -3.32 18.79 -25.53
C ALA A 673 -4.58 19.45 -24.95
N ARG A 674 -5.76 19.18 -25.55
CA ARG A 674 -7.09 19.56 -25.03
C ARG A 674 -7.92 18.37 -24.52
N VAL A 675 -7.30 17.22 -24.27
CA VAL A 675 -7.91 16.07 -23.61
C VAL A 675 -7.67 16.15 -22.09
N HIS A 676 -7.51 17.37 -21.57
CA HIS A 676 -7.46 17.66 -20.15
C HIS A 676 -8.69 17.06 -19.43
N ASP A 677 -9.87 17.13 -20.04
CA ASP A 677 -11.11 16.63 -19.43
C ASP A 677 -11.20 15.10 -19.36
N TYR A 678 -10.51 14.35 -20.24
CA TYR A 678 -10.66 12.90 -20.34
C TYR A 678 -9.57 12.12 -19.60
N LEU A 679 -8.35 12.67 -19.53
CA LEU A 679 -7.26 12.09 -18.73
C LEU A 679 -7.49 12.31 -17.23
N TYR A 680 -8.12 13.42 -16.88
CA TYR A 680 -8.46 13.77 -15.50
C TYR A 680 -9.43 12.78 -14.83
N LEU A 681 -10.39 12.24 -15.60
CA LEU A 681 -11.35 11.23 -15.11
C LEU A 681 -10.73 9.83 -14.91
N GLU A 682 -9.52 9.59 -15.43
CA GLU A 682 -8.81 8.32 -15.23
C GLU A 682 -7.72 8.40 -14.14
N SER A 683 -7.24 9.60 -13.78
CA SER A 683 -6.17 9.81 -12.79
C SER A 683 -6.65 10.16 -11.38
N TYR A 684 -7.92 10.52 -11.21
CA TYR A 684 -8.59 10.91 -9.95
C TYR A 684 -9.93 10.19 -9.84
#